data_AF-A0A940N4H6-F1
#
_entry.id   AF-A0A940N4H6-F1
#
_cell.length_a   1.000
_cell.length_b   1.000
_cell.length_c   1.000
_cell.angle_alpha   90.00
_cell.angle_beta   90.00
_cell.angle_gamma   90.00
#
_symmetry.space_group_name_H-M   'P 1'
#
loop_
_entity.id
_entity.type
_entity.pdbx_description
1 polymer ?
#
loop_
_entity_poly.entity_id
_entity_poly.type
_entity_poly.pdbx_seq_one_letter_code
_entity_poly.pdbx_strand_id
1 'polypeptide(L)'
;MPLIPDRDRWLLEACLRPPSEARAAFAAWRDFADPAEMEGRDLRLMPLLHANLRRAGVKDPKLAWLGGQAKHIWLTGALRLRSLQQGLCTLEAAGIPVVLMKGAALLARWRAEAELRPMGDFDLLLPRERLRDALGALQADGWGGPAPATVTETDLRRFHALGVPGPSTSLLDLHWRPAAAIGDPAHAEGVMSRAVGGTLNGMPLRIAGLTDHLFVLLAHAFHDTVIGRHDWVAEAALLLRHGGEGTWDWPLLRGLSRRYRLEAWTSEALALVADIALLPLPRGVSSLPRWRLPFQNWELTRRGRETESPLAALARRHGGAARGLISAGPSQPPRERPASALRRVLRQAGPLADFAELRSEGFNAGQDHGGGSFVQGWSVPEPMGRWTDGDTALLVLRCLGRPGERLPLRMTLVPHVPEGAPGLAVSIWAGGEVVSRRGTELLPAPFAFHLEGALHAWRGEAILPVWFRFEGLPSIRNRVRHDWDRALGVFLQRIDAAMPEAFPVLDGVVAVASPRAAVAAWSGWGDPEPYGRWTIGNEAQFHLRLPDAGVLPGRLRLEFVCAFAPDASGQAVGVLLDGAPMTRFVLSGAGATAAPGPVPGGRLDIPLPPGLRHGVPLIVRLRPERPTSPLSVGFSNDPRPLGVMLGRIVPLP
;
A
#
# COMPACT_ATOMS: atom_id res chain seq x y z
N MET A 1 8.73 24.73 -18.01
CA MET A 1 7.56 24.85 -17.12
C MET A 1 6.44 24.01 -17.70
N PRO A 2 5.67 23.23 -16.92
CA PRO A 2 4.43 22.70 -17.46
C PRO A 2 3.57 23.91 -17.86
N LEU A 3 3.22 24.00 -19.13
CA LEU A 3 2.25 24.99 -19.60
C LEU A 3 0.94 24.70 -18.84
N ILE A 4 0.44 25.67 -18.07
CA ILE A 4 -0.91 25.56 -17.51
C ILE A 4 -1.86 25.64 -18.71
N PRO A 5 -2.69 24.62 -18.97
CA PRO A 5 -3.66 24.68 -20.05
C PRO A 5 -4.59 25.88 -19.88
N ASP A 6 -5.05 26.47 -20.99
CA ASP A 6 -5.88 27.68 -20.94
C ASP A 6 -7.11 27.53 -20.04
N ARG A 7 -7.75 26.35 -20.06
CA ARG A 7 -8.86 26.00 -19.16
C ARG A 7 -8.49 26.20 -17.68
N ASP A 8 -7.39 25.62 -17.24
CA ASP A 8 -6.96 25.69 -15.83
C ASP A 8 -6.50 27.10 -15.47
N ARG A 9 -5.89 27.81 -16.42
CA ARG A 9 -5.50 29.21 -16.26
C ARG A 9 -6.72 30.09 -16.04
N TRP A 10 -7.74 30.00 -16.88
CA TRP A 10 -8.98 30.78 -16.73
C TRP A 10 -9.68 30.50 -15.41
N LEU A 11 -9.71 29.24 -14.94
CA LEU A 11 -10.24 28.90 -13.63
C LEU A 11 -9.48 29.62 -12.49
N LEU A 12 -8.15 29.56 -12.51
CA LEU A 12 -7.33 30.23 -11.49
C LEU A 12 -7.49 31.75 -11.54
N GLU A 13 -7.52 32.34 -12.73
CA GLU A 13 -7.75 33.78 -12.91
C GLU A 13 -9.14 34.18 -12.36
N ALA A 14 -10.19 33.39 -12.65
CA ALA A 14 -11.53 33.62 -12.12
C ALA A 14 -11.59 33.49 -10.58
N CYS A 15 -10.78 32.60 -9.99
CA CYS A 15 -10.65 32.45 -8.54
C CYS A 15 -9.90 33.60 -7.86
N LEU A 16 -8.82 34.09 -8.48
CA LEU A 16 -7.81 34.89 -7.78
C LEU A 16 -7.82 36.38 -8.13
N ARG A 17 -8.23 36.75 -9.35
CA ARG A 17 -8.16 38.14 -9.83
C ARG A 17 -9.23 39.04 -9.20
N PRO A 18 -9.04 40.38 -9.30
CA PRO A 18 -10.07 41.34 -8.91
C PRO A 18 -11.40 41.12 -9.65
N PRO A 19 -12.53 41.55 -9.06
CA PRO A 19 -13.88 41.41 -9.62
C PRO A 19 -14.07 41.67 -11.13
N SER A 20 -13.43 42.70 -11.68
CA SER A 20 -13.58 43.08 -13.09
C SER A 20 -13.02 42.03 -14.04
N GLU A 21 -11.83 41.50 -13.73
CA GLU A 21 -11.13 40.51 -14.57
C GLU A 21 -11.60 39.08 -14.31
N ALA A 22 -12.00 38.78 -13.07
CA ALA A 22 -12.57 37.48 -12.71
C ALA A 22 -13.81 37.14 -13.55
N ARG A 23 -14.62 38.15 -13.92
CA ARG A 23 -15.80 37.99 -14.78
C ARG A 23 -15.42 37.50 -16.19
N ALA A 24 -14.40 38.09 -16.79
CA ALA A 24 -13.93 37.71 -18.12
C ALA A 24 -13.33 36.30 -18.12
N ALA A 25 -12.50 35.99 -17.12
CA ALA A 25 -11.92 34.66 -16.96
C ALA A 25 -12.99 33.59 -16.72
N PHE A 26 -14.00 33.89 -15.90
CA PHE A 26 -15.14 32.99 -15.70
C PHE A 26 -15.91 32.77 -16.99
N ALA A 27 -16.18 33.81 -17.78
CA ALA A 27 -16.87 33.65 -19.06
C ALA A 27 -16.13 32.70 -20.01
N ALA A 28 -14.80 32.77 -20.06
CA ALA A 28 -13.97 31.86 -20.87
C ALA A 28 -13.94 30.43 -20.31
N TRP A 29 -13.99 30.25 -18.98
CA TRP A 29 -13.98 28.94 -18.33
C TRP A 29 -15.37 28.27 -18.25
N ARG A 30 -16.45 29.05 -18.23
CA ARG A 30 -17.81 28.61 -17.85
C ARG A 30 -18.30 27.40 -18.63
N ASP A 31 -18.00 27.35 -19.92
CA ASP A 31 -18.52 26.31 -20.82
C ASP A 31 -17.83 24.96 -20.56
N PHE A 32 -16.72 24.93 -19.81
CA PHE A 32 -16.07 23.71 -19.33
C PHE A 32 -16.59 23.23 -17.97
N ALA A 33 -17.54 23.96 -17.37
CA ALA A 33 -18.09 23.65 -16.05
C ALA A 33 -19.35 22.79 -16.20
N ASP A 34 -19.20 21.50 -16.48
CA ASP A 34 -20.31 20.55 -16.51
C ASP A 34 -20.44 19.81 -15.15
N PRO A 35 -21.52 20.03 -14.38
CA PRO A 35 -21.80 19.28 -13.15
C PRO A 35 -21.76 17.76 -13.29
N ALA A 36 -22.06 17.22 -14.48
CA ALA A 36 -22.07 15.78 -14.73
C ALA A 36 -20.67 15.21 -15.03
N GLU A 37 -19.72 16.05 -15.42
CA GLU A 37 -18.35 15.62 -15.79
C GLU A 37 -17.27 16.08 -14.80
N MET A 38 -17.59 17.04 -13.92
CA MET A 38 -16.63 17.59 -12.96
C MET A 38 -16.46 16.70 -11.72
N GLU A 39 -15.29 16.08 -11.61
CA GLU A 39 -14.91 15.24 -10.48
C GLU A 39 -13.53 15.62 -9.91
N GLY A 40 -13.22 15.09 -8.72
CA GLY A 40 -11.88 15.14 -8.12
C GLY A 40 -11.30 16.56 -8.02
N ARG A 41 -10.20 16.80 -8.74
CA ARG A 41 -9.37 18.03 -8.65
C ARG A 41 -10.12 19.31 -9.01
N ASP A 42 -11.04 19.25 -9.97
CA ASP A 42 -11.73 20.45 -10.49
C ASP A 42 -12.65 21.04 -9.41
N LEU A 43 -13.23 20.18 -8.56
CA LEU A 43 -14.07 20.57 -7.44
C LEU A 43 -13.30 21.32 -6.34
N ARG A 44 -11.96 21.19 -6.29
CA ARG A 44 -11.14 21.76 -5.21
C ARG A 44 -11.08 23.28 -5.18
N LEU A 45 -11.22 23.91 -6.36
CA LEU A 45 -11.21 25.37 -6.50
C LEU A 45 -12.62 26.00 -6.44
N MET A 46 -13.68 25.19 -6.40
CA MET A 46 -15.05 25.66 -6.49
C MET A 46 -15.48 26.60 -5.34
N PRO A 47 -15.10 26.39 -4.06
CA PRO A 47 -15.46 27.35 -3.02
C PRO A 47 -14.78 28.70 -3.22
N LEU A 48 -13.52 28.71 -3.66
CA LEU A 48 -12.77 29.93 -3.96
C LEU A 48 -13.38 30.67 -5.16
N LEU A 49 -13.72 29.94 -6.23
CA LEU A 49 -14.41 30.47 -7.39
C LEU A 49 -15.75 31.09 -6.97
N HIS A 50 -16.58 30.34 -6.25
CA HIS A 50 -17.89 30.80 -5.80
C HIS A 50 -17.79 32.07 -4.95
N ALA A 51 -16.85 32.13 -4.00
CA ALA A 51 -16.62 33.31 -3.18
C ALA A 51 -16.22 34.53 -4.03
N ASN A 52 -15.31 34.35 -4.99
CA ASN A 52 -14.86 35.46 -5.82
C ASN A 52 -15.95 35.96 -6.79
N LEU A 53 -16.72 35.05 -7.40
CA LEU A 53 -17.81 35.42 -8.30
C LEU A 53 -18.96 36.14 -7.58
N ARG A 54 -19.26 35.73 -6.33
CA ARG A 54 -20.22 36.45 -5.48
C ARG A 54 -19.75 37.86 -5.18
N ARG A 55 -18.49 38.03 -4.78
CA ARG A 55 -17.88 39.35 -4.57
C ARG A 55 -17.86 40.17 -5.85
N ALA A 56 -17.66 39.52 -6.99
CA ALA A 56 -17.69 40.17 -8.28
C ALA A 56 -19.08 40.61 -8.71
N GLY A 57 -20.16 40.10 -8.12
CA GLY A 57 -21.54 40.40 -8.49
C GLY A 57 -21.99 39.71 -9.78
N VAL A 58 -21.43 38.53 -10.09
CA VAL A 58 -21.83 37.71 -11.23
C VAL A 58 -23.23 37.15 -11.00
N LYS A 59 -24.06 37.14 -12.05
CA LYS A 59 -25.37 36.49 -12.07
C LYS A 59 -25.33 35.38 -13.12
N ASP A 60 -25.15 34.14 -12.70
CA ASP A 60 -25.08 32.97 -13.58
C ASP A 60 -25.78 31.77 -12.91
N PRO A 61 -26.58 30.98 -13.65
CA PRO A 61 -27.26 29.80 -13.10
C PRO A 61 -26.33 28.80 -12.42
N LYS A 62 -25.07 28.68 -12.86
CA LYS A 62 -24.08 27.74 -12.29
C LYS A 62 -23.66 28.11 -10.86
N LEU A 63 -23.90 29.35 -10.40
CA LEU A 63 -23.55 29.77 -9.04
C LEU A 63 -24.28 28.96 -7.96
N ALA A 64 -25.52 28.54 -8.19
CA ALA A 64 -26.27 27.73 -7.23
C ALA A 64 -25.58 26.37 -7.02
N TRP A 65 -25.14 25.73 -8.12
CA TRP A 65 -24.41 24.47 -8.06
C TRP A 65 -23.04 24.65 -7.39
N LEU A 66 -22.27 25.68 -7.78
CA LEU A 66 -20.98 26.02 -7.15
C LEU A 66 -21.14 26.27 -5.64
N GLY A 67 -22.22 26.94 -5.23
CA GLY A 67 -22.55 27.16 -3.83
C GLY A 67 -22.88 25.87 -3.08
N GLY A 68 -23.53 24.91 -3.75
CA GLY A 68 -23.73 23.56 -3.23
C GLY A 68 -22.41 22.83 -2.95
N GLN A 69 -21.47 22.87 -3.90
CA GLN A 69 -20.12 22.30 -3.72
C GLN A 69 -19.35 22.99 -2.59
N ALA A 70 -19.40 24.33 -2.54
CA ALA A 70 -18.79 25.11 -1.47
C ALA A 70 -19.33 24.71 -0.08
N LYS A 71 -20.66 24.55 0.04
CA LYS A 71 -21.32 24.11 1.28
C LYS A 71 -20.89 22.70 1.69
N HIS A 72 -20.77 21.77 0.74
CA HIS A 72 -20.29 20.42 1.01
C HIS A 72 -18.85 20.42 1.54
N ILE A 73 -17.96 21.18 0.89
CA ILE A 73 -16.55 21.33 1.30
C ILE A 73 -16.45 21.94 2.70
N TRP A 74 -17.22 22.99 2.98
CA TRP A 74 -17.25 23.61 4.30
C TRP A 74 -17.72 22.63 5.40
N LEU A 75 -18.82 21.91 5.16
CA LEU A 75 -19.38 20.97 6.13
C LEU A 75 -18.41 19.80 6.44
N THR A 76 -17.79 19.23 5.40
CA THR A 76 -16.79 18.17 5.56
C THR A 76 -15.51 18.69 6.24
N GLY A 77 -15.09 19.92 5.93
CA GLY A 77 -13.98 20.61 6.61
C GLY A 77 -14.24 20.82 8.11
N ALA A 78 -15.46 21.20 8.50
CA ALA A 78 -15.82 21.37 9.91
C ALA A 78 -15.78 20.06 10.71
N LEU A 79 -16.12 18.92 10.08
CA LEU A 79 -15.95 17.60 10.70
C LEU A 79 -14.48 17.24 10.88
N ARG A 80 -13.66 17.46 9.84
CA ARG A 80 -12.21 17.20 9.90
C ARG A 80 -11.52 18.07 10.95
N LEU A 81 -11.88 19.35 11.06
CA LEU A 81 -11.33 20.25 12.07
C LEU A 81 -11.55 19.75 13.50
N ARG A 82 -12.72 19.15 13.79
CA ARG A 82 -12.96 18.55 15.11
C ARG A 82 -12.02 17.38 15.39
N SER A 83 -11.79 16.53 14.39
CA SER A 83 -10.82 15.43 14.49
C SER A 83 -9.38 15.93 14.63
N LEU A 84 -9.00 17.01 13.94
CA LEU A 84 -7.70 17.68 14.15
C LEU A 84 -7.53 18.12 15.60
N GLN A 85 -8.54 18.80 16.16
CA GLN A 85 -8.48 19.26 17.54
C GLN A 85 -8.34 18.10 18.53
N GLN A 86 -9.08 17.00 18.34
CA GLN A 86 -8.92 15.80 19.16
C GLN A 86 -7.49 15.25 19.07
N GLY A 87 -6.96 15.07 17.85
CA GLY A 87 -5.60 14.56 17.66
C GLY A 87 -4.54 15.45 18.28
N LEU A 88 -4.69 16.77 18.20
CA LEU A 88 -3.79 17.73 18.85
C LEU A 88 -3.85 17.65 20.38
N CYS A 89 -5.05 17.53 20.97
CA CYS A 89 -5.18 17.29 22.42
C CYS A 89 -4.43 16.02 22.84
N THR A 90 -4.57 14.94 22.07
CA THR A 90 -3.93 13.65 22.37
C THR A 90 -2.41 13.74 22.29
N LEU A 91 -1.88 14.41 21.27
CA LEU A 91 -0.42 14.61 21.12
C LEU A 91 0.14 15.57 22.18
N GLU A 92 -0.60 16.62 22.53
CA GLU A 92 -0.23 17.56 23.61
C GLU A 92 -0.19 16.86 24.97
N ALA A 93 -1.21 16.06 25.31
CA ALA A 93 -1.27 15.30 26.55
C ALA A 93 -0.12 14.28 26.68
N ALA A 94 0.37 13.74 25.55
CA ALA A 94 1.54 12.87 25.48
C ALA A 94 2.89 13.62 25.43
N GLY A 95 2.88 14.96 25.52
CA GLY A 95 4.09 15.79 25.48
C GLY A 95 4.84 15.70 24.15
N ILE A 96 4.12 15.54 23.04
CA ILE A 96 4.69 15.43 21.70
C ILE A 96 4.67 16.81 21.05
N PRO A 97 5.84 17.41 20.74
CA PRO A 97 5.88 18.70 20.06
C PRO A 97 5.43 18.54 18.60
N VAL A 98 4.44 19.35 18.22
CA VAL A 98 3.87 19.36 16.87
C VAL A 98 3.93 20.77 16.29
N VAL A 99 4.24 20.85 15.00
CA VAL A 99 4.16 22.06 14.18
C VAL A 99 3.17 21.82 13.05
N LEU A 100 2.08 22.58 13.00
CA LEU A 100 1.14 22.50 11.88
C LEU A 100 1.78 23.06 10.61
N MET A 101 1.58 22.37 9.50
CA MET A 101 2.03 22.79 8.17
C MET A 101 0.84 22.90 7.20
N LYS A 102 1.10 23.45 6.01
CA LYS A 102 0.17 23.48 4.87
C LYS A 102 -1.25 23.94 5.27
N GLY A 103 -2.29 23.20 4.89
CA GLY A 103 -3.69 23.54 5.20
C GLY A 103 -3.97 23.69 6.70
N ALA A 104 -3.34 22.87 7.55
CA ALA A 104 -3.49 22.97 9.00
C ALA A 104 -2.92 24.30 9.54
N ALA A 105 -1.79 24.76 9.00
CA ALA A 105 -1.23 26.06 9.36
C ALA A 105 -2.13 27.23 8.91
N LEU A 106 -2.83 27.10 7.77
CA LEU A 106 -3.79 28.11 7.32
C LEU A 106 -4.99 28.22 8.27
N LEU A 107 -5.51 27.10 8.78
CA LEU A 107 -6.63 27.13 9.73
C LEU A 107 -6.33 27.95 10.99
N ALA A 108 -5.10 27.87 11.49
CA ALA A 108 -4.65 28.61 12.66
C ALA A 108 -4.24 30.07 12.35
N ARG A 109 -3.97 30.39 11.07
CA ARG A 109 -3.51 31.73 10.64
C ARG A 109 -4.67 32.59 10.12
N TRP A 110 -5.47 32.02 9.22
CA TRP A 110 -6.52 32.68 8.42
C TRP A 110 -7.68 31.72 8.17
N ARG A 111 -8.50 31.52 9.21
CA ARG A 111 -9.57 30.51 9.21
C ARG A 111 -10.58 30.71 8.08
N ALA A 112 -11.03 31.94 7.84
CA ALA A 112 -12.05 32.22 6.84
C ALA A 112 -11.58 31.84 5.42
N GLU A 113 -10.30 32.03 5.16
CA GLU A 113 -9.63 31.71 3.91
C GLU A 113 -9.37 30.20 3.79
N ALA A 114 -9.05 29.52 4.89
CA ALA A 114 -8.91 28.07 4.93
C ALA A 114 -10.23 27.33 4.68
N GLU A 115 -11.36 27.87 5.14
CA GLU A 115 -12.71 27.31 4.94
C GLU A 115 -13.16 27.32 3.47
N LEU A 116 -12.51 28.11 2.60
CA LEU A 116 -12.74 28.13 1.16
C LEU A 116 -11.92 27.07 0.41
N ARG A 117 -11.29 26.15 1.13
CA ARG A 117 -10.43 25.12 0.56
C ARG A 117 -10.82 23.74 1.09
N PRO A 118 -10.94 22.74 0.22
CA PRO A 118 -11.02 21.36 0.68
C PRO A 118 -9.67 20.92 1.24
N MET A 119 -9.70 20.47 2.49
CA MET A 119 -8.58 19.80 3.15
C MET A 119 -8.97 18.34 3.35
N GLY A 120 -8.18 17.42 2.78
CA GLY A 120 -8.41 15.98 2.91
C GLY A 120 -7.73 15.40 4.16
N ASP A 121 -6.60 15.98 4.52
CA ASP A 121 -5.69 15.60 5.59
C ASP A 121 -5.16 16.84 6.33
N PHE A 122 -4.48 16.61 7.45
CA PHE A 122 -3.75 17.65 8.18
C PHE A 122 -2.30 17.25 8.42
N ASP A 123 -1.38 18.01 7.85
CA ASP A 123 0.05 17.79 7.98
C ASP A 123 0.59 18.28 9.33
N LEU A 124 1.04 17.32 10.15
CA LEU A 124 1.62 17.55 11.48
C LEU A 124 3.10 17.21 11.48
N LEU A 125 3.97 18.20 11.60
CA LEU A 125 5.42 17.97 11.71
C LEU A 125 5.82 17.70 13.16
N LEU A 126 6.50 16.58 13.41
CA LEU A 126 7.00 16.16 14.73
C LEU A 126 8.43 15.61 14.63
N PRO A 127 9.24 15.65 15.71
CA PRO A 127 10.59 15.10 15.70
C PRO A 127 10.57 13.62 15.39
N ARG A 128 11.37 13.19 14.42
CA ARG A 128 11.41 11.80 13.92
C ARG A 128 11.42 10.75 15.03
N GLU A 129 12.16 11.01 16.10
CA GLU A 129 12.36 10.13 17.25
C GLU A 129 11.06 9.92 18.04
N ARG A 130 10.14 10.88 17.98
CA ARG A 130 8.84 10.86 18.67
C ARG A 130 7.71 10.24 17.86
N LEU A 131 7.95 9.81 16.61
CA LEU A 131 6.88 9.24 15.76
C LEU A 131 6.20 8.03 16.40
N ARG A 132 7.00 7.11 16.98
CA ARG A 132 6.46 5.90 17.61
C ARG A 132 5.62 6.22 18.84
N ASP A 133 6.06 7.18 19.65
CA ASP A 133 5.30 7.68 20.79
C ASP A 133 3.97 8.32 20.35
N ALA A 134 4.00 9.09 19.25
CA ALA A 134 2.81 9.69 18.65
C ALA A 134 1.79 8.66 18.17
N LEU A 135 2.26 7.61 17.48
CA LEU A 135 1.41 6.51 17.07
C LEU A 135 0.80 5.80 18.28
N GLY A 136 1.59 5.53 19.33
CA GLY A 136 1.08 4.89 20.54
C GLY A 136 0.02 5.73 21.25
N ALA A 137 0.24 7.04 21.38
CA ALA A 137 -0.71 7.96 22.00
C ALA A 137 -2.02 8.06 21.21
N LEU A 138 -1.93 8.22 19.88
CA LEU A 138 -3.11 8.29 19.02
C LEU A 138 -3.90 6.97 19.01
N GLN A 139 -3.22 5.81 18.96
CA GLN A 139 -3.88 4.52 19.03
C GLN A 139 -4.63 4.30 20.36
N ALA A 140 -4.04 4.72 21.47
CA ALA A 140 -4.71 4.66 22.77
C ALA A 140 -6.00 5.51 22.82
N ASP A 141 -6.10 6.56 21.99
CA ASP A 141 -7.27 7.41 21.81
C ASP A 141 -8.19 6.97 20.64
N GLY A 142 -7.99 5.75 20.13
CA GLY A 142 -8.87 5.14 19.12
C GLY A 142 -8.56 5.52 17.66
N TRP A 143 -7.42 6.16 17.40
CA TRP A 143 -6.94 6.36 16.03
C TRP A 143 -6.37 5.07 15.44
N GLY A 144 -6.46 4.93 14.12
CA GLY A 144 -5.91 3.78 13.40
C GLY A 144 -4.41 3.88 13.15
N GLY A 145 -3.93 3.11 12.16
CA GLY A 145 -2.52 3.10 11.75
C GLY A 145 -1.71 1.92 12.32
N PRO A 146 -0.46 1.74 11.88
CA PRO A 146 0.36 0.60 12.27
C PRO A 146 0.81 0.66 13.73
N ALA A 147 1.02 -0.50 14.34
CA ALA A 147 1.62 -0.58 15.67
C ALA A 147 3.00 0.12 15.69
N PRO A 148 3.34 0.93 16.70
CA PRO A 148 4.56 1.75 16.71
C PRO A 148 5.85 0.96 16.46
N ALA A 149 5.91 -0.26 17.00
CA ALA A 149 7.07 -1.12 16.91
C ALA A 149 7.27 -1.76 15.52
N THR A 150 6.29 -1.68 14.62
CA THR A 150 6.42 -2.17 13.22
C THR A 150 6.97 -1.10 12.27
N VAL A 151 6.96 0.17 12.69
CA VAL A 151 7.59 1.27 11.95
C VAL A 151 9.09 1.31 12.24
N THR A 152 9.90 1.04 11.22
CA THR A 152 11.35 0.87 11.38
C THR A 152 12.16 2.08 10.96
N GLU A 153 13.43 2.07 11.33
CA GLU A 153 14.39 3.09 10.94
C GLU A 153 14.59 3.16 9.40
N THR A 154 14.41 2.03 8.70
CA THR A 154 14.38 1.99 7.23
C THR A 154 13.13 2.68 6.67
N ASP A 155 11.96 2.47 7.27
CA ASP A 155 10.73 3.17 6.88
C ASP A 155 10.89 4.69 7.07
N LEU A 156 11.46 5.11 8.20
CA LEU A 156 11.72 6.53 8.49
C LEU A 156 12.70 7.20 7.51
N ARG A 157 13.68 6.46 6.96
CA ARG A 157 14.56 6.98 5.91
C ARG A 157 13.87 7.10 4.56
N ARG A 158 13.01 6.12 4.24
CA ARG A 158 12.37 6.00 2.93
C ARG A 158 11.20 6.95 2.77
N PHE A 159 10.36 7.06 3.80
CA PHE A 159 9.18 7.89 3.78
C PHE A 159 9.45 9.25 4.45
N HIS A 160 8.46 10.13 4.36
CA HIS A 160 8.53 11.48 4.91
C HIS A 160 7.40 11.77 5.90
N ALA A 161 6.33 10.98 5.81
CA ALA A 161 5.10 11.11 6.56
C ALA A 161 4.37 9.76 6.65
N LEU A 162 3.37 9.70 7.52
CA LEU A 162 2.51 8.55 7.72
C LEU A 162 1.09 9.01 8.07
N GLY A 163 0.12 8.60 7.24
CA GLY A 163 -1.29 8.86 7.45
C GLY A 163 -1.88 8.00 8.56
N VAL A 164 -2.51 8.65 9.54
CA VAL A 164 -3.18 8.06 10.69
C VAL A 164 -4.68 8.33 10.57
N PRO A 165 -5.49 7.34 10.17
CA PRO A 165 -6.93 7.54 10.00
C PRO A 165 -7.59 7.71 11.37
N GLY A 166 -8.49 8.69 11.46
CA GLY A 166 -9.29 8.92 12.66
C GLY A 166 -10.59 8.10 12.68
N PRO A 167 -11.40 8.24 13.73
CA PRO A 167 -12.72 7.58 13.86
C PRO A 167 -13.76 7.99 12.80
N SER A 168 -13.45 8.98 11.96
CA SER A 168 -14.34 9.56 10.93
C SER A 168 -13.61 9.57 9.57
N THR A 169 -14.11 10.33 8.58
CA THR A 169 -13.41 10.56 7.28
C THR A 169 -12.17 11.47 7.40
N SER A 170 -11.56 11.53 8.58
CA SER A 170 -10.41 12.36 8.90
C SER A 170 -9.11 11.58 8.81
N LEU A 171 -8.06 12.25 8.36
CA LEU A 171 -6.71 11.72 8.24
C LEU A 171 -5.74 12.74 8.82
N LEU A 172 -4.94 12.35 9.82
CA LEU A 172 -3.78 13.11 10.23
C LEU A 172 -2.57 12.58 9.46
N ASP A 173 -1.79 13.44 8.82
CA ASP A 173 -0.52 13.02 8.23
C ASP A 173 0.61 13.41 9.17
N LEU A 174 1.25 12.41 9.78
CA LEU A 174 2.35 12.62 10.72
C LEU A 174 3.67 12.71 9.95
N HIS A 175 4.16 13.93 9.78
CA HIS A 175 5.43 14.22 9.10
C HIS A 175 6.60 14.22 10.08
N TRP A 176 7.70 13.58 9.68
CA TRP A 176 9.03 13.85 10.25
C TRP A 176 9.94 14.58 9.26
N ARG A 177 9.50 14.70 8.00
CA ARG A 177 10.14 15.51 6.96
C ARG A 177 9.07 16.39 6.30
N PRO A 178 9.30 17.71 6.19
CA PRO A 178 8.30 18.63 5.64
C PRO A 178 7.90 18.35 4.18
N ALA A 179 8.81 17.80 3.39
CA ALA A 179 8.58 17.48 1.99
C ALA A 179 9.25 16.17 1.58
N ALA A 180 8.54 15.32 0.83
CA ALA A 180 9.04 14.04 0.33
C ALA A 180 10.34 14.16 -0.47
N ALA A 181 10.49 15.26 -1.22
CA ALA A 181 11.65 15.52 -2.07
C ALA A 181 12.92 15.93 -1.31
N ILE A 182 12.84 16.19 0.01
CA ILE A 182 13.96 16.70 0.82
C ILE A 182 14.26 15.72 1.95
N GLY A 183 15.35 14.97 1.83
CA GLY A 183 15.83 13.96 2.79
C GLY A 183 16.63 14.50 3.97
N ASP A 184 17.00 15.78 3.91
CA ASP A 184 17.88 16.44 4.88
C ASP A 184 17.16 16.70 6.23
N PRO A 185 17.59 16.06 7.35
CA PRO A 185 16.98 16.27 8.66
C PRO A 185 17.02 17.73 9.14
N ALA A 186 18.05 18.49 8.75
CA ALA A 186 18.19 19.89 9.12
C ALA A 186 17.07 20.77 8.53
N HIS A 187 16.39 20.30 7.48
CA HIS A 187 15.18 20.97 6.99
C HIS A 187 14.06 20.93 8.03
N ALA A 188 13.76 19.73 8.57
CA ALA A 188 12.71 19.52 9.55
C ALA A 188 13.00 20.28 10.85
N GLU A 189 14.24 20.15 11.35
CA GLU A 189 14.72 20.91 12.52
C GLU A 189 14.61 22.42 12.30
N GLY A 190 14.97 22.89 11.10
CA GLY A 190 14.83 24.28 10.71
C GLY A 190 13.38 24.77 10.80
N VAL A 191 12.44 24.04 10.20
CA VAL A 191 11.00 24.39 10.25
C VAL A 191 10.50 24.40 11.70
N MET A 192 10.89 23.41 12.52
CA MET A 192 10.48 23.35 13.93
C MET A 192 11.08 24.48 14.77
N SER A 193 12.35 24.83 14.56
CA SER A 193 13.03 25.90 15.32
C SER A 193 12.43 27.27 15.03
N ARG A 194 12.04 27.53 13.77
CA ARG A 194 11.43 28.79 13.33
C ARG A 194 9.91 28.81 13.40
N ALA A 195 9.27 27.74 13.90
CA ALA A 195 7.82 27.69 14.02
C ALA A 195 7.32 28.77 15.00
N VAL A 196 6.26 29.46 14.58
CA VAL A 196 5.66 30.60 15.29
C VAL A 196 4.41 30.15 16.05
N GLY A 197 3.97 30.96 17.01
CA GLY A 197 2.72 30.71 17.74
C GLY A 197 1.50 30.89 16.84
N GLY A 198 0.48 30.07 17.07
CA GLY A 198 -0.85 30.18 16.46
C GLY A 198 -1.92 29.71 17.46
N THR A 199 -3.19 29.87 17.08
CA THR A 199 -4.31 29.39 17.88
C THR A 199 -5.34 28.67 17.02
N LEU A 200 -5.93 27.61 17.54
CA LEU A 200 -7.03 26.89 16.89
C LEU A 200 -8.13 26.58 17.90
N ASN A 201 -9.32 27.16 17.71
CA ASN A 201 -10.43 27.05 18.68
C ASN A 201 -10.00 27.40 20.13
N GLY A 202 -9.11 28.39 20.30
CA GLY A 202 -8.58 28.81 21.61
C GLY A 202 -7.40 27.98 22.13
N MET A 203 -7.08 26.84 21.51
CA MET A 203 -5.89 26.05 21.85
C MET A 203 -4.62 26.74 21.31
N PRO A 204 -3.62 27.04 22.16
CA PRO A 204 -2.33 27.53 21.70
C PRO A 204 -1.55 26.40 21.01
N LEU A 205 -0.93 26.70 19.87
CA LEU A 205 -0.15 25.72 19.12
C LEU A 205 0.99 26.37 18.35
N ARG A 206 1.81 25.55 17.67
CA ARG A 206 2.89 26.02 16.80
C ARG A 206 2.54 25.75 15.34
N ILE A 207 2.84 26.71 14.47
CA ILE A 207 2.66 26.60 13.01
C ILE A 207 3.95 26.94 12.28
N ALA A 208 4.13 26.38 11.08
CA ALA A 208 5.23 26.77 10.21
C ALA A 208 5.20 28.29 9.93
N GLY A 209 6.37 28.93 9.97
CA GLY A 209 6.51 30.32 9.54
C GLY A 209 6.11 30.49 8.07
N LEU A 210 5.68 31.69 7.66
CA LEU A 210 5.19 31.92 6.29
C LEU A 210 6.20 31.54 5.20
N THR A 211 7.49 31.82 5.47
CA THR A 211 8.58 31.51 4.55
C THR A 211 8.78 30.01 4.39
N ASP A 212 8.78 29.27 5.51
CA ASP A 212 8.88 27.81 5.51
C ASP A 212 7.63 27.17 4.87
N HIS A 213 6.43 27.70 5.14
CA HIS A 213 5.18 27.23 4.51
C HIS A 213 5.26 27.36 2.98
N LEU A 214 5.61 28.55 2.47
CA LEU A 214 5.74 28.77 1.04
C LEU A 214 6.81 27.85 0.43
N PHE A 215 7.96 27.69 1.08
CA PHE A 215 9.01 26.79 0.59
C PHE A 215 8.54 25.33 0.55
N VAL A 216 7.87 24.85 1.60
CA VAL A 216 7.32 23.48 1.65
C VAL A 216 6.26 23.27 0.58
N LEU A 217 5.37 24.24 0.35
CA LEU A 217 4.38 24.19 -0.74
C LEU A 217 5.05 24.04 -2.10
N LEU A 218 6.09 24.84 -2.37
CA LEU A 218 6.82 24.80 -3.64
C LEU A 218 7.65 23.52 -3.78
N ALA A 219 8.24 23.01 -2.70
CA ALA A 219 8.95 21.73 -2.69
C ALA A 219 8.00 20.53 -2.86
N HIS A 220 6.76 20.64 -2.37
CA HIS A 220 5.73 19.61 -2.50
C HIS A 220 5.17 19.49 -3.92
N ALA A 221 5.29 20.53 -4.74
CA ALA A 221 4.83 20.54 -6.13
C ALA A 221 5.37 19.36 -6.97
N PHE A 222 6.58 18.87 -6.64
CA PHE A 222 7.22 17.74 -7.32
C PHE A 222 6.71 16.35 -6.91
N HIS A 223 5.67 16.26 -6.07
CA HIS A 223 4.92 15.02 -5.86
C HIS A 223 3.96 14.82 -7.04
N ASP A 224 3.92 13.59 -7.60
CA ASP A 224 3.40 13.22 -8.95
C ASP A 224 1.97 13.68 -9.31
N THR A 225 1.20 14.26 -8.38
CA THR A 225 -0.17 14.73 -8.59
C THR A 225 -0.38 16.22 -8.33
N VAL A 226 0.55 16.95 -7.68
CA VAL A 226 0.31 18.33 -7.22
C VAL A 226 0.48 19.35 -8.34
N ILE A 227 1.55 19.24 -9.15
CA ILE A 227 1.75 20.12 -10.31
C ILE A 227 0.57 20.01 -11.30
N GLY A 228 -0.01 18.82 -11.46
CA GLY A 228 -1.16 18.58 -12.34
C GLY A 228 -2.52 19.01 -11.77
N ARG A 229 -2.59 19.44 -10.50
CA ARG A 229 -3.82 19.93 -9.84
C ARG A 229 -3.91 21.46 -9.85
N HIS A 230 -2.79 22.17 -10.03
CA HIS A 230 -2.66 23.64 -10.08
C HIS A 230 -3.24 24.43 -8.88
N ASP A 231 -3.86 23.79 -7.89
CA ASP A 231 -4.42 24.40 -6.67
C ASP A 231 -3.34 24.98 -5.74
N TRP A 232 -2.09 24.53 -5.88
CA TRP A 232 -0.92 25.14 -5.25
C TRP A 232 -0.74 26.62 -5.63
N VAL A 233 -1.16 27.04 -6.83
CA VAL A 233 -1.11 28.45 -7.28
C VAL A 233 -2.04 29.30 -6.42
N ALA A 234 -3.24 28.80 -6.14
CA ALA A 234 -4.21 29.50 -5.31
C ALA A 234 -3.73 29.61 -3.86
N GLU A 235 -3.10 28.58 -3.31
CA GLU A 235 -2.50 28.64 -1.97
C GLU A 235 -1.32 29.62 -1.91
N ALA A 236 -0.41 29.59 -2.87
CA ALA A 236 0.71 30.52 -2.93
C ALA A 236 0.23 31.97 -3.05
N ALA A 237 -0.80 32.22 -3.87
CA ALA A 237 -1.42 33.53 -4.00
C ALA A 237 -2.06 34.00 -2.69
N LEU A 238 -2.71 33.09 -1.94
CA LEU A 238 -3.28 33.37 -0.62
C LEU A 238 -2.18 33.77 0.37
N LEU A 239 -1.10 32.99 0.45
CA LEU A 239 0.05 33.28 1.32
C LEU A 239 0.63 34.67 1.02
N LEU A 240 0.89 34.97 -0.26
CA LEU A 240 1.46 36.24 -0.70
C LEU A 240 0.52 37.43 -0.44
N ARG A 241 -0.79 37.25 -0.61
CA ARG A 241 -1.78 38.32 -0.42
C ARG A 241 -1.97 38.71 1.04
N HIS A 242 -1.98 37.73 1.95
CA HIS A 242 -2.24 37.97 3.38
C HIS A 242 -0.96 38.08 4.21
N GLY A 243 0.18 37.64 3.70
CA GLY A 243 1.48 37.82 4.34
C GLY A 243 1.92 39.29 4.27
N GLY A 244 1.76 40.02 5.37
CA GLY A 244 2.12 41.44 5.46
C GLY A 244 3.60 41.74 5.24
N GLU A 245 3.91 42.99 4.90
CA GLU A 245 5.29 43.47 4.79
C GLU A 245 6.03 43.26 6.12
N GLY A 246 7.22 42.63 6.08
CA GLY A 246 8.01 42.28 7.26
C GLY A 246 7.79 40.87 7.83
N THR A 247 6.77 40.13 7.38
CA THR A 247 6.55 38.73 7.81
C THR A 247 7.38 37.69 7.04
N TRP A 248 8.02 38.12 5.95
CA TRP A 248 8.76 37.28 5.02
C TRP A 248 10.28 37.34 5.25
N ASP A 249 10.92 36.17 5.31
CA ASP A 249 12.38 36.03 5.32
C ASP A 249 12.85 35.58 3.91
N TRP A 250 12.95 36.54 3.00
CA TRP A 250 13.42 36.28 1.64
C TRP A 250 14.86 35.72 1.58
N PRO A 251 15.82 36.15 2.42
CA PRO A 251 17.11 35.50 2.53
C PRO A 251 17.01 34.00 2.85
N LEU A 252 16.17 33.60 3.80
CA LEU A 252 15.92 32.19 4.11
C LEU A 252 15.34 31.44 2.91
N LEU A 253 14.32 31.98 2.24
CA LEU A 253 13.72 31.34 1.06
C LEU A 253 14.77 31.08 -0.03
N ARG A 254 15.66 32.06 -0.29
CA ARG A 254 16.77 31.91 -1.24
C ARG A 254 17.78 30.86 -0.77
N GLY A 255 18.12 30.87 0.52
CA GLY A 255 19.04 29.90 1.13
C GLY A 255 18.53 28.47 1.02
N LEU A 256 17.27 28.23 1.38
CA LEU A 256 16.60 26.93 1.24
C LEU A 256 16.50 26.51 -0.23
N SER A 257 16.07 27.43 -1.11
CA SER A 257 15.99 27.15 -2.54
C SER A 257 17.37 26.79 -3.09
N ARG A 258 18.45 27.44 -2.67
CA ARG A 258 19.81 27.11 -3.12
C ARG A 258 20.34 25.80 -2.56
N ARG A 259 20.20 25.60 -1.25
CA ARG A 259 20.61 24.37 -0.57
C ARG A 259 19.97 23.14 -1.22
N TYR A 260 18.69 23.24 -1.53
CA TYR A 260 17.92 22.15 -2.15
C TYR A 260 17.73 22.34 -3.65
N ARG A 261 18.56 23.16 -4.33
CA ARG A 261 18.58 23.43 -5.78
C ARG A 261 17.21 23.61 -6.46
N LEU A 262 16.33 24.35 -5.79
CA LEU A 262 15.01 24.75 -6.24
C LEU A 262 14.98 26.22 -6.70
N GLU A 263 16.11 26.94 -6.85
CA GLU A 263 16.08 28.39 -7.09
C GLU A 263 15.28 28.78 -8.33
N ALA A 264 15.54 28.13 -9.46
CA ALA A 264 14.82 28.45 -10.70
C ALA A 264 13.34 28.07 -10.61
N TRP A 265 13.02 26.96 -9.95
CA TRP A 265 11.63 26.59 -9.71
C TRP A 265 10.91 27.60 -8.85
N THR A 266 11.48 27.94 -7.70
CA THR A 266 10.93 28.96 -6.81
C THR A 266 10.72 30.27 -7.56
N SER A 267 11.68 30.68 -8.38
CA SER A 267 11.57 31.90 -9.20
C SER A 267 10.41 31.86 -10.18
N GLU A 268 10.34 30.82 -11.01
CA GLU A 268 9.30 30.71 -12.04
C GLU A 268 7.91 30.50 -11.42
N ALA A 269 7.82 29.68 -10.37
CA ALA A 269 6.56 29.44 -9.68
C ALA A 269 6.00 30.74 -9.06
N LEU A 270 6.85 31.56 -8.45
CA LEU A 270 6.44 32.86 -7.93
C LEU A 270 6.04 33.82 -9.06
N ALA A 271 6.79 33.85 -10.17
CA ALA A 271 6.44 34.67 -11.33
C ALA A 271 5.08 34.27 -11.93
N LEU A 272 4.82 32.98 -12.04
CA LEU A 272 3.54 32.43 -12.51
C LEU A 272 2.38 32.80 -11.57
N VAL A 273 2.57 32.65 -10.25
CA VAL A 273 1.56 33.04 -9.25
C VAL A 273 1.26 34.53 -9.34
N ALA A 274 2.29 35.36 -9.48
CA ALA A 274 2.14 36.81 -9.63
C ALA A 274 1.39 37.20 -10.90
N ASP A 275 1.68 36.55 -12.03
CA ASP A 275 0.99 36.76 -13.33
C ASP A 275 -0.49 36.36 -13.26
N ILE A 276 -0.79 35.19 -12.70
CA ILE A 276 -2.18 34.68 -12.61
C ILE A 276 -3.00 35.52 -11.63
N ALA A 277 -2.46 35.78 -10.44
CA ALA A 277 -3.19 36.44 -9.36
C ALA A 277 -3.10 37.98 -9.38
N LEU A 278 -2.32 38.55 -10.30
CA LEU A 278 -1.99 39.99 -10.40
C LEU A 278 -1.43 40.54 -9.09
N LEU A 279 -0.51 39.80 -8.49
CA LEU A 279 0.15 40.20 -7.25
C LEU A 279 1.49 40.84 -7.56
N PRO A 280 1.86 41.95 -6.88
CA PRO A 280 3.22 42.48 -6.99
C PRO A 280 4.19 41.46 -6.41
N LEU A 281 5.24 41.10 -7.18
CA LEU A 281 6.31 40.30 -6.63
C LEU A 281 7.06 41.11 -5.56
N PRO A 282 7.24 40.58 -4.33
CA PRO A 282 7.96 41.27 -3.27
C PRO A 282 9.39 41.62 -3.68
N ARG A 283 9.90 42.77 -3.20
CA ARG A 283 11.30 43.19 -3.42
C ARG A 283 12.24 42.11 -2.84
N GLY A 284 13.02 41.45 -3.70
CA GLY A 284 13.97 40.39 -3.32
C GLY A 284 13.83 39.08 -4.10
N VAL A 285 12.67 38.84 -4.73
CA VAL A 285 12.43 37.66 -5.61
C VAL A 285 13.17 37.80 -6.95
N SER A 286 13.34 39.03 -7.45
CA SER A 286 14.02 39.39 -8.70
C SER A 286 15.51 39.00 -8.80
N SER A 287 16.09 38.51 -7.71
CA SER A 287 17.49 38.04 -7.64
C SER A 287 17.66 36.53 -7.90
N LEU A 288 16.57 35.79 -8.08
CA LEU A 288 16.63 34.35 -8.38
C LEU A 288 16.92 34.12 -9.89
N PRO A 289 17.79 33.15 -10.24
CA PRO A 289 18.10 32.85 -11.63
C PRO A 289 16.89 32.27 -12.38
N ARG A 290 16.60 32.78 -13.58
CA ARG A 290 15.55 32.26 -14.48
C ARG A 290 15.81 30.81 -14.90
N TRP A 291 14.74 30.08 -15.21
CA TRP A 291 14.79 28.67 -15.61
C TRP A 291 15.58 28.46 -16.91
N ARG A 292 16.63 27.62 -16.85
CA ARG A 292 17.44 27.22 -18.00
C ARG A 292 17.24 25.72 -18.26
N LEU A 293 16.36 25.41 -19.21
CA LEU A 293 15.80 24.09 -19.52
C LEU A 293 16.77 22.89 -19.57
N PRO A 294 18.01 22.97 -20.12
CA PRO A 294 18.85 21.78 -20.30
C PRO A 294 19.43 21.21 -19.00
N PHE A 295 19.88 22.07 -18.06
CA PHE A 295 20.61 21.66 -16.86
C PHE A 295 19.67 21.24 -15.72
N GLN A 296 18.44 21.77 -15.68
CA GLN A 296 17.49 21.49 -14.59
C GLN A 296 16.63 20.26 -14.84
N ASN A 297 16.38 19.89 -16.10
CA ASN A 297 15.87 18.55 -16.42
C ASN A 297 16.83 17.47 -15.92
N TRP A 298 18.14 17.70 -16.00
CA TRP A 298 19.14 16.80 -15.43
C TRP A 298 19.09 16.75 -13.90
N GLU A 299 18.82 17.87 -13.20
CA GLU A 299 18.65 17.89 -11.74
C GLU A 299 17.37 17.20 -11.26
N LEU A 300 16.22 17.42 -11.92
CA LEU A 300 14.98 16.70 -11.66
C LEU A 300 15.13 15.20 -11.94
N THR A 301 15.83 14.86 -13.03
CA THR A 301 16.19 13.46 -13.34
C THR A 301 17.13 12.88 -12.28
N ARG A 302 18.08 13.64 -11.73
CA ARG A 302 18.97 13.18 -10.65
C ARG A 302 18.26 13.00 -9.30
N ARG A 303 17.26 13.81 -8.99
CA ARG A 303 16.45 13.63 -7.77
C ARG A 303 15.52 12.43 -7.86
N GLY A 304 14.93 12.21 -9.03
CA GLY A 304 14.28 10.93 -9.34
C GLY A 304 15.27 9.77 -9.20
N ARG A 305 16.54 9.94 -9.57
CA ARG A 305 17.61 8.93 -9.40
C ARG A 305 18.04 8.69 -7.95
N GLU A 306 17.91 9.64 -7.03
CA GLU A 306 18.24 9.46 -5.61
C GLU A 306 17.13 8.73 -4.84
N THR A 307 15.89 8.78 -5.34
CA THR A 307 14.76 8.00 -4.81
C THR A 307 14.52 6.69 -5.57
N GLU A 308 15.16 6.51 -6.72
CA GLU A 308 15.05 5.30 -7.50
C GLU A 308 15.91 4.18 -6.94
N SER A 309 15.30 3.01 -6.85
CA SER A 309 16.02 1.82 -6.44
C SER A 309 17.17 1.49 -7.40
N PRO A 310 18.22 0.80 -6.93
CA PRO A 310 19.32 0.32 -7.76
C PRO A 310 18.87 -0.51 -8.97
N LEU A 311 17.65 -1.06 -8.91
CA LEU A 311 17.02 -1.84 -9.98
C LEU A 311 16.32 -0.98 -11.01
N ALA A 312 15.61 0.06 -10.60
CA ALA A 312 15.07 1.08 -11.52
C ALA A 312 16.20 1.81 -12.27
N ALA A 313 17.35 1.99 -11.61
CA ALA A 313 18.57 2.47 -12.25
C ALA A 313 19.16 1.45 -13.27
N LEU A 314 19.10 0.14 -12.98
CA LEU A 314 19.60 -0.91 -13.86
C LEU A 314 18.72 -1.11 -15.10
N ALA A 315 17.40 -1.15 -14.92
CA ALA A 315 16.42 -1.32 -16.00
C ALA A 315 16.59 -0.26 -17.09
N ARG A 316 16.87 0.99 -16.71
CA ARG A 316 17.15 2.09 -17.65
C ARG A 316 18.53 2.08 -18.26
N ARG A 317 19.53 1.47 -17.60
CA ARG A 317 20.89 1.37 -18.18
C ARG A 317 20.93 0.41 -19.39
N HIS A 318 19.96 -0.50 -19.48
CA HIS A 318 19.83 -1.47 -20.58
C HIS A 318 18.72 -1.14 -21.60
N GLY A 319 18.08 0.03 -21.53
CA GLY A 319 17.06 0.51 -22.49
C GLY A 319 17.12 2.03 -22.65
N GLY A 320 17.39 2.49 -23.87
CA GLY A 320 17.97 3.81 -24.16
C GLY A 320 17.08 5.06 -24.00
N ALA A 321 17.82 6.18 -23.98
CA ALA A 321 17.48 7.57 -24.30
C ALA A 321 16.45 8.33 -23.44
N ALA A 322 16.99 9.34 -22.74
CA ALA A 322 16.26 10.37 -22.03
C ALA A 322 15.37 11.21 -22.97
N ARG A 323 14.13 11.46 -22.55
CA ARG A 323 13.39 12.72 -22.75
C ARG A 323 12.34 12.84 -21.64
N GLY A 324 12.27 14.03 -21.04
CA GLY A 324 11.45 14.35 -19.89
C GLY A 324 9.94 14.17 -20.11
N LEU A 325 9.21 14.28 -19.00
CA LEU A 325 7.88 13.73 -18.72
C LEU A 325 7.95 12.26 -18.36
N ILE A 326 7.44 11.98 -17.17
CA ILE A 326 7.31 10.63 -16.65
C ILE A 326 6.41 9.84 -17.60
N SER A 327 7.05 9.03 -18.45
CA SER A 327 6.43 7.95 -19.17
C SER A 327 7.33 6.72 -19.03
N ALA A 328 7.26 6.06 -17.87
CA ALA A 328 7.61 4.65 -17.83
C ALA A 328 6.42 3.86 -18.43
N GLY A 329 6.30 3.93 -19.76
CA GLY A 329 5.73 2.87 -20.59
C GLY A 329 6.87 1.96 -21.08
N PRO A 330 6.55 0.74 -21.52
CA PRO A 330 7.26 -0.47 -21.14
C PRO A 330 8.72 -0.47 -21.60
N SER A 331 9.65 -0.21 -20.68
CA SER A 331 11.02 -0.70 -20.86
C SER A 331 10.97 -2.20 -20.64
N GLN A 332 11.30 -2.99 -21.67
CA GLN A 332 11.43 -4.44 -21.55
C GLN A 332 12.25 -4.79 -20.30
N PRO A 333 11.76 -5.71 -19.45
CA PRO A 333 12.42 -6.04 -18.20
C PRO A 333 13.79 -6.67 -18.47
N PRO A 334 14.79 -6.50 -17.59
CA PRO A 334 16.03 -7.23 -17.71
C PRO A 334 15.70 -8.73 -17.77
N ARG A 335 16.15 -9.38 -18.85
CA ARG A 335 16.09 -10.84 -19.04
C ARG A 335 16.95 -11.61 -18.02
N GLU A 336 17.59 -10.90 -17.08
CA GLU A 336 18.53 -11.49 -16.13
C GLU A 336 17.82 -12.18 -14.97
N ARG A 337 18.31 -13.37 -14.64
CA ARG A 337 17.90 -14.12 -13.44
C ARG A 337 17.99 -13.21 -12.20
N PRO A 338 17.02 -13.26 -11.25
CA PRO A 338 17.01 -12.45 -10.03
C PRO A 338 18.32 -12.46 -9.21
N ALA A 339 19.16 -13.47 -9.36
CA ALA A 339 20.40 -13.63 -8.61
C ALA A 339 21.42 -12.46 -8.77
N SER A 340 21.61 -11.90 -9.97
CA SER A 340 22.56 -10.79 -10.19
C SER A 340 22.07 -9.48 -9.55
N ALA A 341 20.76 -9.23 -9.69
CA ALA A 341 20.04 -8.12 -9.08
C ALA A 341 20.04 -8.23 -7.55
N LEU A 342 19.74 -9.41 -7.01
CA LEU A 342 19.72 -9.68 -5.57
C LEU A 342 21.06 -9.36 -4.91
N ARG A 343 22.20 -9.80 -5.49
CA ARG A 343 23.53 -9.47 -4.95
C ARG A 343 23.77 -7.97 -4.89
N ARG A 344 23.32 -7.21 -5.89
CA ARG A 344 23.50 -5.74 -5.91
C ARG A 344 22.67 -5.06 -4.83
N VAL A 345 21.41 -5.47 -4.67
CA VAL A 345 20.50 -4.89 -3.69
C VAL A 345 20.92 -5.25 -2.26
N LEU A 346 21.28 -6.51 -2.01
CA LEU A 346 21.78 -6.95 -0.70
C LEU A 346 23.08 -6.27 -0.29
N ARG A 347 23.93 -5.81 -1.23
CA ARG A 347 25.11 -4.98 -0.87
C ARG A 347 24.75 -3.64 -0.24
N GLN A 348 23.56 -3.13 -0.54
CA GLN A 348 23.06 -1.85 -0.02
C GLN A 348 22.08 -2.02 1.14
N ALA A 349 21.65 -3.26 1.41
CA ALA A 349 20.80 -3.57 2.54
C ALA A 349 21.53 -3.34 3.88
N GLY A 350 20.73 -3.02 4.90
CA GLY A 350 21.18 -2.81 6.27
C GLY A 350 21.81 -4.06 6.93
N PRO A 351 22.14 -3.99 8.22
CA PRO A 351 22.59 -5.15 8.98
C PRO A 351 21.52 -6.25 8.98
N LEU A 352 21.96 -7.50 9.04
CA LEU A 352 21.08 -8.66 9.00
C LEU A 352 20.11 -8.71 10.19
N ALA A 353 20.47 -8.09 11.32
CA ALA A 353 19.62 -7.93 12.50
C ALA A 353 18.33 -7.11 12.22
N ASP A 354 18.32 -6.30 11.17
CA ASP A 354 17.13 -5.51 10.78
C ASP A 354 16.09 -6.36 10.02
N PHE A 355 16.43 -7.59 9.64
CA PHE A 355 15.55 -8.48 8.89
C PHE A 355 14.73 -9.33 9.85
N ALA A 356 13.44 -9.42 9.57
CA ALA A 356 12.53 -10.34 10.21
C ALA A 356 12.96 -11.78 9.97
N GLU A 357 12.65 -12.64 10.94
CA GLU A 357 12.91 -14.06 10.89
C GLU A 357 11.61 -14.80 10.56
N LEU A 358 11.63 -15.64 9.53
CA LEU A 358 10.54 -16.56 9.23
C LEU A 358 10.62 -17.75 10.19
N ARG A 359 9.59 -17.90 11.03
CA ARG A 359 9.48 -18.93 12.06
C ARG A 359 8.35 -19.91 11.75
N SER A 360 8.22 -20.94 12.60
CA SER A 360 7.11 -21.90 12.57
C SER A 360 5.74 -21.23 12.66
N GLU A 361 5.64 -20.12 13.38
CA GLU A 361 4.42 -19.32 13.50
C GLU A 361 4.19 -18.41 12.29
N GLY A 362 4.96 -18.54 11.21
CA GLY A 362 4.91 -17.70 10.01
C GLY A 362 5.43 -16.28 10.24
N PHE A 363 5.29 -15.46 9.20
CA PHE A 363 5.66 -14.04 9.18
C PHE A 363 4.44 -13.19 8.81
N ASN A 364 4.01 -12.29 9.70
CA ASN A 364 2.95 -11.31 9.49
C ASN A 364 3.54 -9.97 9.03
N ALA A 365 3.22 -9.55 7.80
CA ALA A 365 3.81 -8.37 7.20
C ALA A 365 3.36 -7.04 7.84
N GLY A 366 2.26 -7.03 8.58
CA GLY A 366 1.73 -5.87 9.30
C GLY A 366 2.15 -5.78 10.76
N GLN A 367 2.51 -6.91 11.38
CA GLN A 367 2.72 -7.03 12.83
C GLN A 367 4.14 -7.38 13.23
N ASP A 368 4.89 -8.13 12.41
CA ASP A 368 6.22 -8.59 12.80
C ASP A 368 7.28 -7.51 12.61
N HIS A 369 8.21 -7.46 13.57
CA HIS A 369 9.38 -6.56 13.51
C HIS A 369 10.36 -7.01 12.44
N GLY A 370 11.12 -6.06 11.90
CA GLY A 370 12.16 -6.32 10.90
C GLY A 370 11.90 -5.64 9.56
N GLY A 371 11.64 -4.33 9.59
CA GLY A 371 11.39 -3.53 8.40
C GLY A 371 12.55 -3.48 7.40
N GLY A 372 13.77 -3.87 7.81
CA GLY A 372 14.87 -4.14 6.89
C GLY A 372 14.54 -5.26 5.88
N SER A 373 13.63 -6.19 6.22
CA SER A 373 13.12 -7.20 5.31
C SER A 373 12.39 -6.62 4.11
N PHE A 374 11.72 -5.48 4.25
CA PHE A 374 11.01 -4.81 3.15
C PHE A 374 11.97 -3.96 2.31
N VAL A 375 12.97 -4.62 1.73
CA VAL A 375 14.13 -4.00 1.11
C VAL A 375 13.78 -2.99 0.01
N GLN A 376 12.78 -3.29 -0.82
CA GLN A 376 12.36 -2.41 -1.91
C GLN A 376 10.89 -2.62 -2.30
N GLY A 377 10.22 -1.55 -2.74
CA GLY A 377 8.92 -1.68 -3.42
C GLY A 377 7.76 -2.00 -2.48
N TRP A 378 7.84 -1.52 -1.23
CA TRP A 378 6.82 -1.72 -0.21
C TRP A 378 6.32 -0.38 0.31
N SER A 379 5.07 -0.37 0.75
CA SER A 379 4.46 0.71 1.52
C SER A 379 5.00 0.79 2.95
N VAL A 380 4.60 1.85 3.66
CA VAL A 380 4.57 1.86 5.13
C VAL A 380 3.72 0.69 5.65
N PRO A 381 4.00 0.17 6.86
CA PRO A 381 3.17 -0.88 7.47
C PRO A 381 1.72 -0.43 7.65
N GLU A 382 0.81 -1.38 7.45
CA GLU A 382 -0.60 -1.27 7.83
C GLU A 382 -0.94 -2.41 8.81
N PRO A 383 -1.99 -2.31 9.64
CA PRO A 383 -2.30 -3.31 10.67
C PRO A 383 -2.40 -4.75 10.16
N MET A 384 -2.90 -4.93 8.93
CA MET A 384 -3.14 -6.25 8.33
C MET A 384 -2.05 -6.72 7.37
N GLY A 385 -1.02 -5.91 7.09
CA GLY A 385 -0.04 -6.24 6.06
C GLY A 385 0.68 -5.03 5.46
N ARG A 386 1.25 -5.24 4.28
CA ARG A 386 1.90 -4.19 3.49
C ARG A 386 1.55 -4.32 2.02
N TRP A 387 1.35 -3.19 1.36
CA TRP A 387 1.21 -3.14 -0.08
C TRP A 387 2.57 -3.20 -0.77
N THR A 388 2.66 -4.01 -1.83
CA THR A 388 3.68 -3.78 -2.85
C THR A 388 3.36 -2.46 -3.56
N ASP A 389 4.37 -1.62 -3.72
CA ASP A 389 4.26 -0.28 -4.32
C ASP A 389 5.32 -0.11 -5.41
N GLY A 390 4.87 -0.14 -6.66
CA GLY A 390 5.71 -0.12 -7.85
C GLY A 390 5.63 -1.41 -8.67
N ASP A 391 6.39 -1.45 -9.75
CA ASP A 391 6.46 -2.60 -10.68
C ASP A 391 7.13 -3.83 -10.07
N THR A 392 7.92 -3.64 -9.01
CA THR A 392 8.72 -4.66 -8.35
C THR A 392 8.79 -4.44 -6.86
N ALA A 393 8.74 -5.54 -6.09
CA ALA A 393 8.96 -5.54 -4.65
C ALA A 393 9.92 -6.67 -4.24
N LEU A 394 10.77 -6.42 -3.26
CA LEU A 394 11.70 -7.40 -2.69
C LEU A 394 11.53 -7.45 -1.19
N LEU A 395 11.16 -8.63 -0.70
CA LEU A 395 11.18 -9.00 0.71
C LEU A 395 12.36 -9.95 0.96
N VAL A 396 13.07 -9.80 2.07
CA VAL A 396 14.12 -10.73 2.49
C VAL A 396 13.89 -11.14 3.93
N LEU A 397 13.64 -12.41 4.16
CA LEU A 397 13.48 -12.96 5.51
C LEU A 397 14.73 -13.73 5.91
N ARG A 398 15.10 -13.70 7.18
CA ARG A 398 16.03 -14.67 7.76
C ARG A 398 15.29 -15.98 7.95
N CYS A 399 15.96 -17.10 7.78
CA CYS A 399 15.35 -18.41 7.99
C CYS A 399 16.28 -19.30 8.80
N LEU A 400 15.69 -20.07 9.71
CA LEU A 400 16.36 -21.21 10.31
C LEU A 400 16.41 -22.31 9.26
N GLY A 401 17.60 -22.65 8.79
CA GLY A 401 17.79 -23.65 7.74
C GLY A 401 19.16 -23.54 7.09
N ARG A 402 19.47 -24.48 6.19
CA ARG A 402 20.75 -24.50 5.47
C ARG A 402 20.62 -23.78 4.14
N PRO A 403 21.59 -22.95 3.72
CA PRO A 403 21.60 -22.45 2.35
C PRO A 403 21.47 -23.58 1.33
N GLY A 404 20.59 -23.41 0.34
CA GLY A 404 20.22 -24.42 -0.66
C GLY A 404 19.04 -25.31 -0.27
N GLU A 405 18.63 -25.32 1.00
CA GLU A 405 17.40 -25.97 1.44
C GLU A 405 16.17 -25.33 0.78
N ARG A 406 15.16 -26.14 0.48
CA ARG A 406 13.90 -25.70 -0.14
C ARG A 406 12.77 -25.84 0.86
N LEU A 407 12.00 -24.77 1.01
CA LEU A 407 10.86 -24.69 1.90
C LEU A 407 9.60 -24.46 1.08
N PRO A 408 8.57 -25.31 1.22
CA PRO A 408 7.24 -24.96 0.73
C PRO A 408 6.75 -23.71 1.46
N LEU A 409 6.28 -22.72 0.70
CA LEU A 409 5.77 -21.45 1.19
C LEU A 409 4.30 -21.30 0.86
N ARG A 410 3.56 -20.68 1.77
CA ARG A 410 2.18 -20.22 1.55
C ARG A 410 2.10 -18.73 1.87
N MET A 411 1.69 -17.92 0.91
CA MET A 411 1.52 -16.48 1.09
C MET A 411 0.04 -16.11 1.06
N THR A 412 -0.41 -15.32 2.03
CA THR A 412 -1.75 -14.75 2.03
C THR A 412 -1.70 -13.38 1.40
N LEU A 413 -2.35 -13.24 0.25
CA LEU A 413 -2.30 -12.05 -0.59
C LEU A 413 -3.72 -11.53 -0.88
N VAL A 414 -3.85 -10.21 -1.00
CA VAL A 414 -5.06 -9.55 -1.52
C VAL A 414 -4.65 -8.73 -2.75
N PRO A 415 -5.19 -9.01 -3.95
CA PRO A 415 -4.79 -8.27 -5.14
C PRO A 415 -5.56 -6.95 -5.24
N HIS A 416 -4.89 -5.88 -5.68
CA HIS A 416 -5.58 -4.66 -6.09
C HIS A 416 -5.89 -4.74 -7.59
N VAL A 417 -7.11 -5.15 -7.91
CA VAL A 417 -7.62 -5.16 -9.30
C VAL A 417 -8.74 -4.14 -9.39
N PRO A 418 -8.49 -2.96 -9.98
CA PRO A 418 -9.54 -1.97 -10.15
C PRO A 418 -10.69 -2.47 -11.02
N GLU A 419 -11.88 -1.93 -10.77
CA GLU A 419 -13.08 -2.25 -11.54
C GLU A 419 -12.87 -1.96 -13.03
N GLY A 420 -13.21 -2.93 -13.89
CA GLY A 420 -13.03 -2.85 -15.35
C GLY A 420 -11.60 -3.07 -15.86
N ALA A 421 -10.60 -3.29 -15.00
CA ALA A 421 -9.24 -3.61 -15.43
C ALA A 421 -9.14 -5.05 -16.00
N PRO A 422 -8.28 -5.32 -17.00
CA PRO A 422 -8.10 -6.65 -17.60
C PRO A 422 -7.42 -7.69 -16.66
N GLY A 423 -7.31 -7.38 -15.36
CA GLY A 423 -6.58 -8.15 -14.35
C GLY A 423 -5.14 -7.66 -14.12
N LEU A 424 -4.57 -8.06 -12.98
CA LEU A 424 -3.19 -7.74 -12.56
C LEU A 424 -2.29 -8.97 -12.70
N ALA A 425 -1.31 -8.99 -13.59
CA ALA A 425 -0.38 -10.13 -13.66
C ALA A 425 0.74 -9.98 -12.63
N VAL A 426 0.97 -11.01 -11.82
CA VAL A 426 2.06 -11.05 -10.82
C VAL A 426 2.95 -12.28 -11.05
N SER A 427 4.26 -12.07 -11.01
CA SER A 427 5.26 -13.14 -10.93
C SER A 427 5.97 -13.04 -9.58
N ILE A 428 6.04 -14.16 -8.87
CA ILE A 428 6.66 -14.25 -7.56
C ILE A 428 7.85 -15.22 -7.64
N TRP A 429 9.01 -14.79 -7.17
CA TRP A 429 10.18 -15.66 -7.02
C TRP A 429 10.53 -15.83 -5.56
N ALA A 430 10.86 -17.04 -5.14
CA ALA A 430 11.39 -17.32 -3.82
C ALA A 430 12.70 -18.11 -3.95
N GLY A 431 13.84 -17.47 -3.67
CA GLY A 431 15.14 -18.17 -3.71
C GLY A 431 15.66 -18.64 -5.07
N GLY A 432 14.89 -18.48 -6.15
CA GLY A 432 15.29 -18.87 -7.51
C GLY A 432 14.20 -19.55 -8.34
N GLU A 433 13.17 -20.09 -7.69
CA GLU A 433 11.96 -20.60 -8.34
C GLU A 433 11.01 -19.46 -8.70
N VAL A 434 10.16 -19.67 -9.71
CA VAL A 434 9.16 -18.67 -10.15
C VAL A 434 7.79 -19.30 -10.28
N VAL A 435 6.78 -18.58 -9.78
CA VAL A 435 5.37 -18.87 -10.06
C VAL A 435 4.72 -17.57 -10.54
N SER A 436 3.96 -17.63 -11.64
CA SER A 436 3.27 -16.48 -12.22
C SER A 436 1.76 -16.75 -12.26
N ARG A 437 0.94 -15.75 -11.93
CA ARG A 437 -0.54 -15.80 -11.98
C ARG A 437 -1.14 -14.45 -12.36
N ARG A 438 -2.38 -14.44 -12.85
CA ARG A 438 -3.15 -13.21 -13.16
C ARG A 438 -4.19 -12.90 -12.09
N GLY A 439 -4.46 -11.63 -11.83
CA GLY A 439 -5.28 -11.12 -10.73
C GLY A 439 -6.74 -11.60 -10.76
N THR A 440 -7.30 -11.87 -11.94
CA THR A 440 -8.61 -12.52 -12.07
C THR A 440 -8.59 -13.96 -11.56
N GLU A 441 -7.47 -14.67 -11.72
CA GLU A 441 -7.23 -16.01 -11.15
C GLU A 441 -6.92 -15.96 -9.64
N LEU A 442 -6.72 -14.75 -9.10
CA LEU A 442 -6.41 -14.52 -7.68
C LEU A 442 -7.66 -14.15 -6.86
N LEU A 443 -8.86 -14.20 -7.47
CA LEU A 443 -10.12 -13.96 -6.78
C LEU A 443 -10.85 -15.29 -6.50
N PRO A 444 -11.60 -15.39 -5.40
CA PRO A 444 -11.82 -14.37 -4.36
C PRO A 444 -10.59 -14.16 -3.46
N ALA A 445 -10.48 -12.96 -2.88
CA ALA A 445 -9.43 -12.59 -1.93
C ALA A 445 -9.95 -12.58 -0.48
N PRO A 446 -9.08 -12.78 0.54
CA PRO A 446 -7.66 -13.12 0.43
C PRO A 446 -7.48 -14.52 -0.15
N PHE A 447 -6.43 -14.70 -0.95
CA PHE A 447 -6.09 -15.98 -1.56
C PHE A 447 -4.73 -16.47 -1.05
N ALA A 448 -4.60 -17.79 -0.95
CA ALA A 448 -3.34 -18.44 -0.62
C ALA A 448 -2.54 -18.72 -1.90
N PHE A 449 -1.30 -18.26 -1.93
CA PHE A 449 -0.36 -18.48 -3.03
C PHE A 449 0.76 -19.42 -2.57
N HIS A 450 0.89 -20.57 -3.22
CA HIS A 450 1.88 -21.60 -2.86
C HIS A 450 3.04 -21.63 -3.84
N LEU A 451 4.27 -21.73 -3.32
CA LEU A 451 5.50 -21.86 -4.09
C LEU A 451 6.61 -22.51 -3.26
N GLU A 452 7.63 -23.04 -3.92
CA GLU A 452 8.86 -23.51 -3.26
C GLU A 452 9.88 -22.37 -3.17
N GLY A 453 10.44 -22.15 -1.97
CA GLY A 453 11.46 -21.14 -1.73
C GLY A 453 12.81 -21.75 -1.39
N ALA A 454 13.86 -21.39 -2.14
CA ALA A 454 15.22 -21.84 -1.83
C ALA A 454 15.96 -20.85 -0.91
N LEU A 455 16.59 -21.36 0.15
CA LEU A 455 17.38 -20.55 1.07
C LEU A 455 18.71 -20.13 0.41
N HIS A 456 19.09 -18.88 0.57
CA HIS A 456 20.31 -18.29 0.03
C HIS A 456 21.30 -17.95 1.14
N ALA A 457 22.59 -18.20 0.91
CA ALA A 457 23.63 -17.80 1.86
C ALA A 457 23.93 -16.31 1.71
N TRP A 458 23.83 -15.55 2.80
CA TRP A 458 24.24 -14.15 2.81
C TRP A 458 24.79 -13.75 4.18
N ARG A 459 26.01 -13.18 4.19
CA ARG A 459 26.74 -12.78 5.42
C ARG A 459 26.82 -13.88 6.49
N GLY A 460 26.94 -15.14 6.07
CA GLY A 460 27.06 -16.30 6.97
C GLY A 460 25.73 -16.90 7.43
N GLU A 461 24.60 -16.32 7.03
CA GLU A 461 23.26 -16.72 7.46
C GLU A 461 22.40 -17.18 6.28
N ALA A 462 21.37 -17.97 6.55
CA ALA A 462 20.39 -18.37 5.55
C ALA A 462 19.27 -17.31 5.47
N ILE A 463 19.00 -16.86 4.25
CA ILE A 463 17.93 -15.91 3.95
C ILE A 463 17.01 -16.43 2.86
N LEU A 464 15.76 -16.02 2.89
CA LEU A 464 14.76 -16.27 1.85
C LEU A 464 14.43 -14.96 1.13
N PRO A 465 15.01 -14.71 -0.06
CA PRO A 465 14.63 -13.59 -0.89
C PRO A 465 13.33 -13.90 -1.64
N VAL A 466 12.31 -13.07 -1.44
CA VAL A 466 11.02 -13.13 -2.14
C VAL A 466 10.84 -11.89 -3.01
N TRP A 467 10.70 -12.11 -4.32
CA TRP A 467 10.50 -11.07 -5.31
C TRP A 467 9.08 -11.08 -5.83
N PHE A 468 8.53 -9.90 -6.06
CA PHE A 468 7.27 -9.67 -6.77
C PHE A 468 7.56 -8.83 -8.00
N ARG A 469 6.97 -9.18 -9.13
CA ARG A 469 6.93 -8.37 -10.36
C ARG A 469 5.50 -8.27 -10.84
N PHE A 470 5.07 -7.06 -11.16
CA PHE A 470 3.75 -6.80 -11.69
C PHE A 470 3.82 -6.40 -13.16
N GLU A 471 2.90 -6.94 -13.94
CA GLU A 471 2.65 -6.54 -15.32
C GLU A 471 1.24 -5.92 -15.40
N GLY A 472 1.13 -4.81 -16.12
CA GLY A 472 -0.15 -4.12 -16.32
C GLY A 472 -0.58 -3.20 -15.18
N LEU A 473 0.31 -2.85 -14.24
CA LEU A 473 -0.01 -1.80 -13.25
C LEU A 473 -0.39 -0.49 -13.94
N PRO A 474 -1.39 0.25 -13.43
CA PRO A 474 -1.85 1.49 -14.04
C PRO A 474 -0.70 2.48 -14.18
N SER A 475 -0.47 2.95 -15.42
CA SER A 475 0.46 4.04 -15.68
C SER A 475 0.06 5.29 -14.91
N ILE A 476 0.99 6.24 -14.73
CA ILE A 476 0.68 7.53 -14.08
C ILE A 476 -0.48 8.25 -14.77
N ARG A 477 -0.61 8.14 -16.10
CA ARG A 477 -1.75 8.73 -16.82
C ARG A 477 -3.09 8.10 -16.44
N ASN A 478 -3.11 6.78 -16.23
CA ASN A 478 -4.32 6.07 -15.81
C ASN A 478 -4.65 6.42 -14.35
N ARG A 479 -3.62 6.46 -13.49
CA ARG A 479 -3.72 6.88 -12.09
C ARG A 479 -4.32 8.28 -11.92
N VAL A 480 -3.85 9.25 -12.68
CA VAL A 480 -4.38 10.63 -12.67
C VAL A 480 -5.83 10.71 -13.13
N ARG A 481 -6.26 9.85 -14.07
CA ARG A 481 -7.64 9.82 -14.57
C ARG A 481 -8.63 9.20 -13.58
N HIS A 482 -8.19 8.24 -12.78
CA HIS A 482 -9.03 7.52 -11.82
C HIS A 482 -8.78 7.94 -10.37
N ASP A 483 -8.06 9.05 -10.15
CA ASP A 483 -7.67 9.59 -8.85
C ASP A 483 -6.99 8.55 -7.92
N TRP A 484 -6.12 7.72 -8.50
CA TRP A 484 -5.28 6.79 -7.74
C TRP A 484 -3.89 7.37 -7.55
N ASP A 485 -3.42 7.47 -6.31
CA ASP A 485 -2.12 8.09 -6.04
C ASP A 485 -0.94 7.09 -6.12
N ARG A 486 -1.19 5.77 -6.16
CA ARG A 486 -0.14 4.74 -5.97
C ARG A 486 -0.19 3.58 -6.95
N ALA A 487 0.96 2.96 -7.18
CA ALA A 487 1.14 1.81 -8.08
C ALA A 487 0.96 0.48 -7.32
N LEU A 488 -0.19 0.29 -6.67
CA LEU A 488 -0.40 -0.84 -5.76
C LEU A 488 -0.62 -2.14 -6.54
N GLY A 489 0.17 -3.16 -6.18
CA GLY A 489 0.06 -4.53 -6.71
C GLY A 489 -0.80 -5.43 -5.81
N VAL A 490 -0.15 -6.20 -4.94
CA VAL A 490 -0.83 -7.03 -3.93
C VAL A 490 -0.55 -6.49 -2.53
N PHE A 491 -1.50 -6.72 -1.64
CA PHE A 491 -1.32 -6.59 -0.20
C PHE A 491 -0.83 -7.92 0.35
N LEU A 492 0.40 -7.95 0.83
CA LEU A 492 0.94 -9.10 1.55
C LEU A 492 0.48 -9.03 2.99
N GLN A 493 -0.30 -10.02 3.42
CA GLN A 493 -0.70 -10.15 4.83
C GLN A 493 0.29 -11.05 5.59
N ARG A 494 0.62 -12.20 5.00
CA ARG A 494 1.34 -13.26 5.73
C ARG A 494 2.13 -14.17 4.81
N ILE A 495 3.24 -14.71 5.32
CA ILE A 495 4.01 -15.81 4.71
C ILE A 495 4.18 -16.92 5.74
N ASP A 496 3.69 -18.11 5.44
CA ASP A 496 3.99 -19.34 6.17
C ASP A 496 5.06 -20.14 5.42
N ALA A 497 5.96 -20.79 6.15
CA ALA A 497 6.80 -21.86 5.62
C ALA A 497 6.35 -23.19 6.22
N ALA A 498 6.44 -24.25 5.43
CA ALA A 498 6.13 -25.60 5.86
C ALA A 498 7.25 -26.14 6.77
N MET A 499 7.27 -25.66 8.00
CA MET A 499 8.25 -26.05 9.02
C MET A 499 7.69 -27.21 9.85
N PRO A 500 8.41 -28.34 10.00
CA PRO A 500 7.90 -29.52 10.69
C PRO A 500 7.35 -29.22 12.09
N GLU A 501 7.99 -28.30 12.81
CA GLU A 501 7.67 -27.96 14.20
C GLU A 501 6.28 -27.34 14.35
N ALA A 502 5.77 -26.71 13.29
CA ALA A 502 4.44 -26.11 13.26
C ALA A 502 3.32 -27.13 13.05
N PHE A 503 3.64 -28.33 12.53
CA PHE A 503 2.63 -29.32 12.18
C PHE A 503 2.18 -30.16 13.39
N PRO A 504 0.90 -30.54 13.43
CA PRO A 504 0.40 -31.43 14.47
C PRO A 504 1.14 -32.77 14.42
N VAL A 505 1.56 -33.24 15.59
CA VAL A 505 2.23 -34.52 15.76
C VAL A 505 1.22 -35.64 15.54
N LEU A 506 1.63 -36.67 14.81
CA LEU A 506 0.86 -37.87 14.58
C LEU A 506 1.05 -38.88 15.73
N ASP A 507 0.72 -38.46 16.95
CA ASP A 507 0.74 -39.26 18.18
C ASP A 507 -0.67 -39.60 18.70
N GLY A 508 -1.70 -39.04 18.06
CA GLY A 508 -3.10 -39.25 18.38
C GLY A 508 -4.03 -38.80 17.25
N VAL A 509 -5.33 -38.78 17.52
CA VAL A 509 -6.36 -38.38 16.54
C VAL A 509 -6.23 -36.89 16.22
N VAL A 510 -6.02 -36.57 14.95
CA VAL A 510 -6.01 -35.19 14.45
C VAL A 510 -7.39 -34.86 13.88
N ALA A 511 -8.13 -34.00 14.57
CA ALA A 511 -9.37 -33.42 14.05
C ALA A 511 -9.04 -32.29 13.05
N VAL A 512 -9.43 -32.48 11.80
CA VAL A 512 -9.05 -31.60 10.68
C VAL A 512 -9.70 -30.20 10.75
N ALA A 513 -10.87 -30.12 11.40
CA ALA A 513 -11.54 -28.85 11.69
C ALA A 513 -10.90 -28.07 12.86
N SER A 514 -10.01 -28.67 13.64
CA SER A 514 -9.46 -28.01 14.82
C SER A 514 -8.58 -26.80 14.45
N PRO A 515 -8.50 -25.77 15.32
CA PRO A 515 -7.57 -24.66 15.12
C PRO A 515 -6.12 -25.09 14.96
N ARG A 516 -5.70 -26.14 15.69
CA ARG A 516 -4.34 -26.72 15.60
C ARG A 516 -4.04 -27.34 14.23
N ALA A 517 -5.06 -27.85 13.53
CA ALA A 517 -4.93 -28.42 12.19
C ALA A 517 -4.97 -27.36 11.06
N ALA A 518 -5.25 -26.09 11.37
CA ALA A 518 -5.36 -25.04 10.35
C ALA A 518 -4.03 -24.78 9.61
N VAL A 519 -2.89 -24.84 10.32
CA VAL A 519 -1.56 -24.71 9.71
C VAL A 519 -1.17 -25.93 8.88
N ALA A 520 -1.73 -27.10 9.22
CA ALA A 520 -1.51 -28.37 8.52
C ALA A 520 -2.30 -28.47 7.22
N ALA A 521 -3.51 -27.91 7.16
CA ALA A 521 -4.31 -27.78 5.93
C ALA A 521 -3.64 -26.80 4.96
N TRP A 522 -2.60 -27.28 4.27
CA TRP A 522 -1.62 -26.45 3.57
C TRP A 522 -2.19 -25.79 2.32
N SER A 523 -2.74 -26.59 1.38
CA SER A 523 -3.34 -26.13 0.12
C SER A 523 -4.58 -26.93 -0.24
N GLY A 524 -5.51 -26.35 -1.00
CA GLY A 524 -6.69 -27.06 -1.53
C GLY A 524 -7.74 -27.43 -0.48
N TRP A 525 -7.82 -26.68 0.62
CA TRP A 525 -8.81 -26.88 1.69
C TRP A 525 -9.74 -25.68 1.81
N GLY A 526 -10.99 -25.94 2.16
CA GLY A 526 -11.92 -24.92 2.62
C GLY A 526 -11.69 -24.53 4.09
N ASP A 527 -12.48 -23.56 4.53
CA ASP A 527 -12.57 -23.17 5.93
C ASP A 527 -12.99 -24.35 6.81
N PRO A 528 -12.59 -24.36 8.09
CA PRO A 528 -13.03 -25.39 9.02
C PRO A 528 -14.54 -25.32 9.22
N GLU A 529 -15.21 -26.44 9.02
CA GLU A 529 -16.62 -26.65 9.34
C GLU A 529 -16.73 -27.59 10.56
N PRO A 530 -17.85 -27.62 11.30
CA PRO A 530 -17.95 -28.34 12.59
C PRO A 530 -17.50 -29.80 12.55
N TYR A 531 -17.60 -30.45 11.40
CA TYR A 531 -17.31 -31.88 11.24
C TYR A 531 -16.00 -32.17 10.48
N GLY A 532 -15.38 -31.18 9.84
CA GLY A 532 -14.21 -31.40 8.99
C GLY A 532 -13.88 -30.22 8.08
N ARG A 533 -13.11 -30.49 7.03
CA ARG A 533 -12.81 -29.53 5.95
C ARG A 533 -13.08 -30.17 4.60
N TRP A 534 -13.69 -29.41 3.70
CA TRP A 534 -13.80 -29.79 2.30
C TRP A 534 -12.45 -29.64 1.59
N THR A 535 -12.11 -30.63 0.76
CA THR A 535 -11.13 -30.42 -0.32
C THR A 535 -11.75 -29.53 -1.39
N ILE A 536 -11.01 -28.53 -1.86
CA ILE A 536 -11.41 -27.62 -2.93
C ILE A 536 -10.48 -27.81 -4.12
N GLY A 537 -11.06 -28.14 -5.27
CA GLY A 537 -10.32 -28.40 -6.50
C GLY A 537 -9.68 -29.79 -6.54
N ASN A 538 -8.69 -29.94 -7.43
CA ASN A 538 -8.18 -31.26 -7.83
C ASN A 538 -7.12 -31.85 -6.89
N GLU A 539 -6.59 -31.05 -5.96
CA GLU A 539 -5.61 -31.52 -4.99
C GLU A 539 -5.69 -30.72 -3.69
N ALA A 540 -5.70 -31.43 -2.55
CA ALA A 540 -5.55 -30.87 -1.22
C ALA A 540 -4.33 -31.48 -0.52
N GLN A 541 -3.48 -30.67 0.08
CA GLN A 541 -2.28 -31.12 0.80
C GLN A 541 -2.43 -30.85 2.30
N PHE A 542 -2.21 -31.87 3.12
CA PHE A 542 -2.26 -31.79 4.57
C PHE A 542 -0.94 -32.29 5.17
N HIS A 543 -0.28 -31.48 5.99
CA HIS A 543 1.04 -31.78 6.52
C HIS A 543 0.95 -32.22 7.99
N LEU A 544 1.52 -33.37 8.30
CA LEU A 544 1.63 -33.92 9.66
C LEU A 544 3.10 -33.98 10.04
N ARG A 545 3.42 -34.01 11.33
CA ARG A 545 4.75 -34.36 11.80
C ARG A 545 4.74 -35.75 12.44
N LEU A 546 5.67 -36.60 12.06
CA LEU A 546 5.84 -37.89 12.74
C LEU A 546 6.35 -37.70 14.17
N PRO A 547 5.97 -38.55 15.14
CA PRO A 547 6.47 -38.46 16.51
C PRO A 547 7.99 -38.35 16.58
N ASP A 548 8.53 -37.61 17.56
CA ASP A 548 9.99 -37.42 17.68
C ASP A 548 10.72 -38.65 18.24
N ALA A 549 9.98 -39.56 18.88
CA ALA A 549 10.48 -40.83 19.42
C ALA A 549 9.35 -41.87 19.51
N GLY A 550 9.69 -43.12 19.82
CA GLY A 550 8.73 -44.21 20.01
C GLY A 550 8.48 -45.04 18.75
N VAL A 551 7.41 -45.84 18.75
CA VAL A 551 7.02 -46.65 17.58
C VAL A 551 6.20 -45.79 16.63
N LEU A 552 6.65 -45.66 15.39
CA LEU A 552 5.87 -45.00 14.35
C LEU A 552 4.62 -45.82 14.02
N PRO A 553 3.47 -45.17 13.72
CA PRO A 553 2.27 -45.90 13.31
C PRO A 553 2.53 -46.70 12.02
N GLY A 554 2.06 -47.95 11.95
CA GLY A 554 2.15 -48.77 10.74
C GLY A 554 1.18 -48.32 9.65
N ARG A 555 0.06 -47.70 10.02
CA ARG A 555 -0.96 -47.23 9.07
C ARG A 555 -1.54 -45.87 9.47
N LEU A 556 -2.07 -45.16 8.48
CA LEU A 556 -2.83 -43.93 8.62
C LEU A 556 -4.28 -44.19 8.20
N ARG A 557 -5.23 -43.95 9.10
CA ARG A 557 -6.67 -43.97 8.79
C ARG A 557 -7.17 -42.56 8.51
N LEU A 558 -7.78 -42.36 7.36
CA LEU A 558 -8.52 -41.16 6.99
C LEU A 558 -10.02 -41.41 7.18
N GLU A 559 -10.67 -40.60 8.00
CA GLU A 559 -12.13 -40.65 8.21
C GLU A 559 -12.82 -39.49 7.48
N PHE A 560 -13.49 -39.82 6.38
CA PHE A 560 -14.28 -38.87 5.59
C PHE A 560 -15.69 -38.77 6.16
N VAL A 561 -16.18 -37.54 6.31
CA VAL A 561 -17.55 -37.26 6.78
C VAL A 561 -18.54 -37.52 5.65
N CYS A 562 -18.24 -37.00 4.46
CA CYS A 562 -19.03 -37.12 3.24
C CYS A 562 -18.17 -36.79 2.02
N ALA A 563 -18.72 -36.98 0.83
CA ALA A 563 -18.18 -36.42 -0.40
C ALA A 563 -19.28 -35.76 -1.21
N PHE A 564 -18.92 -34.85 -2.13
CA PHE A 564 -19.84 -34.32 -3.10
C PHE A 564 -19.63 -35.07 -4.42
N ALA A 565 -20.64 -35.80 -4.85
CA ALA A 565 -20.59 -36.61 -6.07
C ALA A 565 -21.27 -35.86 -7.24
N PRO A 566 -20.66 -35.82 -8.43
CA PRO A 566 -21.31 -35.24 -9.61
C PRO A 566 -22.40 -36.15 -10.20
N ASP A 567 -22.42 -37.44 -9.87
CA ASP A 567 -23.39 -38.41 -10.38
C ASP A 567 -23.42 -39.68 -9.51
N ALA A 568 -24.20 -40.67 -9.93
CA ALA A 568 -24.38 -41.95 -9.24
C ALA A 568 -23.10 -42.79 -9.07
N SER A 569 -22.01 -42.50 -9.80
CA SER A 569 -20.74 -43.23 -9.63
C SER A 569 -19.93 -42.75 -8.42
N GLY A 570 -20.42 -41.73 -7.70
CA GLY A 570 -19.81 -41.23 -6.48
C GLY A 570 -18.59 -40.34 -6.74
N GLN A 571 -17.81 -40.15 -5.68
CA GLN A 571 -16.58 -39.36 -5.71
C GLN A 571 -15.38 -40.26 -5.44
N ALA A 572 -14.60 -40.51 -6.48
CA ALA A 572 -13.30 -41.13 -6.35
C ALA A 572 -12.28 -40.10 -5.84
N VAL A 573 -11.40 -40.55 -4.95
CA VAL A 573 -10.29 -39.77 -4.41
C VAL A 573 -9.02 -40.61 -4.45
N GLY A 574 -7.99 -40.07 -5.09
CA GLY A 574 -6.63 -40.58 -4.97
C GLY A 574 -5.99 -40.04 -3.69
N VAL A 575 -5.36 -40.91 -2.91
CA VAL A 575 -4.60 -40.52 -1.71
C VAL A 575 -3.15 -40.88 -1.92
N LEU A 576 -2.27 -39.91 -1.71
CA LEU A 576 -0.82 -40.07 -1.82
C LEU A 576 -0.18 -39.68 -0.49
N LEU A 577 0.64 -40.58 0.03
CA LEU A 577 1.58 -40.31 1.12
C LEU A 577 2.99 -40.21 0.52
N ASP A 578 3.91 -39.48 1.15
CA ASP A 578 5.25 -39.22 0.61
C ASP A 578 5.95 -40.48 0.04
N GLY A 579 6.19 -40.49 -1.27
CA GLY A 579 6.86 -41.60 -1.97
C GLY A 579 6.07 -42.92 -2.05
N ALA A 580 4.87 -43.01 -1.47
CA ALA A 580 4.02 -44.19 -1.53
C ALA A 580 3.21 -44.26 -2.84
N PRO A 581 2.85 -45.48 -3.32
CA PRO A 581 1.90 -45.63 -4.42
C PRO A 581 0.55 -44.96 -4.09
N MET A 582 -0.03 -44.29 -5.09
CA MET A 582 -1.35 -43.68 -4.95
C MET A 582 -2.40 -44.76 -4.63
N THR A 583 -3.15 -44.57 -3.56
CA THR A 583 -4.29 -45.42 -3.20
C THR A 583 -5.56 -44.75 -3.67
N ARG A 584 -6.36 -45.44 -4.48
CA ARG A 584 -7.65 -44.93 -4.97
C ARG A 584 -8.77 -45.46 -4.09
N PHE A 585 -9.67 -44.57 -3.69
CA PHE A 585 -10.83 -44.89 -2.87
C PHE A 585 -12.07 -44.20 -3.45
N VAL A 586 -13.22 -44.87 -3.43
CA VAL A 586 -14.48 -44.33 -3.98
C VAL A 586 -15.50 -44.21 -2.87
N LEU A 587 -16.04 -43.01 -2.71
CA LEU A 587 -17.18 -42.73 -1.83
C LEU A 587 -18.45 -42.72 -2.66
N SER A 588 -19.34 -43.69 -2.41
CA SER A 588 -20.61 -43.87 -3.12
C SER A 588 -21.73 -44.23 -2.15
N GLY A 589 -22.95 -43.74 -2.39
CA GLY A 589 -24.14 -44.14 -1.63
C GLY A 589 -24.77 -45.42 -2.19
N ALA A 590 -25.23 -46.32 -1.31
CA ALA A 590 -26.07 -47.45 -1.71
C ALA A 590 -27.42 -46.92 -2.26
N GLY A 591 -27.72 -47.18 -3.53
CA GLY A 591 -28.94 -46.68 -4.19
C GLY A 591 -28.87 -45.22 -4.67
N ALA A 592 -27.67 -44.68 -4.93
CA ALA A 592 -27.47 -43.32 -5.40
C ALA A 592 -28.35 -42.99 -6.63
N THR A 593 -29.12 -41.91 -6.53
CA THR A 593 -29.85 -41.35 -7.66
C THR A 593 -28.85 -40.86 -8.72
N ALA A 594 -29.26 -40.76 -9.99
CA ALA A 594 -28.42 -40.19 -11.04
C ALA A 594 -28.09 -38.70 -10.83
N ALA A 595 -28.61 -38.07 -9.77
CA ALA A 595 -28.49 -36.65 -9.50
C ALA A 595 -27.20 -36.32 -8.71
N PRO A 596 -26.53 -35.20 -9.02
CA PRO A 596 -25.41 -34.68 -8.24
C PRO A 596 -25.81 -34.38 -6.79
N GLY A 597 -24.92 -34.63 -5.82
CA GLY A 597 -25.19 -34.33 -4.41
C GLY A 597 -24.23 -34.97 -3.41
N PRO A 598 -24.44 -34.74 -2.10
CA PRO A 598 -23.62 -35.32 -1.04
C PRO A 598 -23.87 -36.83 -0.91
N VAL A 599 -22.80 -37.59 -0.78
CA VAL A 599 -22.82 -39.04 -0.50
C VAL A 599 -22.18 -39.34 0.86
N PRO A 600 -22.59 -40.43 1.54
CA PRO A 600 -22.02 -40.81 2.83
C PRO A 600 -20.49 -40.96 2.77
N GLY A 601 -19.83 -40.58 3.86
CA GLY A 601 -18.40 -40.74 4.03
C GLY A 601 -17.97 -42.19 4.27
N GLY A 602 -16.70 -42.37 4.63
CA GLY A 602 -16.09 -43.67 4.78
C GLY A 602 -14.72 -43.59 5.44
N ARG A 603 -14.08 -44.75 5.63
CA ARG A 603 -12.75 -44.87 6.24
C ARG A 603 -11.78 -45.50 5.25
N LEU A 604 -10.57 -44.98 5.19
CA LEU A 604 -9.49 -45.50 4.37
C LEU A 604 -8.23 -45.68 5.20
N ASP A 605 -7.73 -46.93 5.28
CA ASP A 605 -6.52 -47.27 6.03
C ASP A 605 -5.35 -47.51 5.08
N ILE A 606 -4.35 -46.65 5.11
CA ILE A 606 -3.21 -46.67 4.19
C ILE A 606 -1.94 -47.02 4.98
N PRO A 607 -1.13 -48.01 4.56
CA PRO A 607 0.14 -48.26 5.20
C PRO A 607 1.07 -47.06 5.04
N LEU A 608 1.81 -46.72 6.11
CA LEU A 608 2.85 -45.70 5.98
C LEU A 608 4.02 -46.23 5.13
N PRO A 609 4.65 -45.38 4.30
CA PRO A 609 5.80 -45.79 3.51
C PRO A 609 6.98 -46.25 4.39
N PRO A 610 7.77 -47.25 3.96
CA PRO A 610 8.95 -47.67 4.68
C PRO A 610 10.03 -46.57 4.66
N GLY A 611 10.85 -46.51 5.71
CA GLY A 611 11.99 -45.58 5.78
C GLY A 611 11.67 -44.15 6.23
N LEU A 612 10.44 -43.91 6.70
CA LEU A 612 10.09 -42.67 7.40
C LEU A 612 10.96 -42.45 8.64
N ARG A 613 11.27 -41.20 8.93
CA ARG A 613 12.11 -40.79 10.07
C ARG A 613 11.30 -39.95 11.04
N HIS A 614 11.59 -40.13 12.34
CA HIS A 614 11.02 -39.30 13.40
C HIS A 614 11.24 -37.80 13.13
N GLY A 615 10.26 -36.98 13.51
CA GLY A 615 10.30 -35.52 13.36
C GLY A 615 10.18 -34.98 11.93
N VAL A 616 10.19 -35.84 10.90
CA VAL A 616 10.04 -35.40 9.49
C VAL A 616 8.55 -35.18 9.15
N PRO A 617 8.22 -34.18 8.32
CA PRO A 617 6.86 -34.01 7.82
C PRO A 617 6.39 -35.22 7.00
N LEU A 618 5.16 -35.63 7.22
CA LEU A 618 4.40 -36.54 6.37
C LEU A 618 3.34 -35.72 5.62
N ILE A 619 3.44 -35.65 4.30
CA ILE A 619 2.48 -34.96 3.45
C ILE A 619 1.41 -35.95 2.98
N VAL A 620 0.16 -35.65 3.33
CA VAL A 620 -1.04 -36.35 2.85
C VAL A 620 -1.64 -35.53 1.71
N ARG A 621 -1.63 -36.06 0.49
CA ARG A 621 -2.29 -35.44 -0.66
C ARG A 621 -3.58 -36.17 -1.00
N LEU A 622 -4.69 -35.44 -1.05
CA LEU A 622 -5.97 -35.92 -1.54
C LEU A 622 -6.22 -35.36 -2.93
N ARG A 623 -6.58 -36.20 -3.89
CA ARG A 623 -6.91 -35.83 -5.27
C ARG A 623 -8.31 -36.32 -5.61
N PRO A 624 -9.37 -35.55 -5.32
CA PRO A 624 -10.70 -35.85 -5.83
C PRO A 624 -10.66 -35.87 -7.36
N GLU A 625 -11.21 -36.91 -8.00
CA GLU A 625 -11.15 -37.06 -9.46
C GLU A 625 -12.08 -36.08 -10.19
N ARG A 626 -13.17 -35.65 -9.54
CA ARG A 626 -14.23 -34.84 -10.16
C ARG A 626 -14.81 -33.81 -9.16
N PRO A 627 -13.97 -32.94 -8.58
CA PRO A 627 -14.44 -31.92 -7.67
C PRO A 627 -15.45 -31.02 -8.39
N THR A 628 -16.64 -30.88 -7.82
CA THR A 628 -17.79 -30.29 -8.51
C THR A 628 -18.36 -29.17 -7.68
N SER A 629 -18.66 -28.06 -8.33
CA SER A 629 -19.31 -26.92 -7.69
C SER A 629 -20.80 -27.23 -7.49
N PRO A 630 -21.32 -27.24 -6.25
CA PRO A 630 -22.76 -27.42 -6.02
C PRO A 630 -23.61 -26.43 -6.81
N LEU A 631 -23.13 -25.19 -7.00
CA LEU A 631 -23.75 -24.18 -7.85
C LEU A 631 -23.80 -24.60 -9.33
N SER A 632 -22.70 -25.15 -9.87
CA SER A 632 -22.64 -25.55 -11.28
C SER A 632 -23.64 -26.64 -11.67
N VAL A 633 -24.11 -27.40 -10.68
CA VAL A 633 -25.10 -28.47 -10.85
C VAL A 633 -26.48 -28.12 -10.27
N GLY A 634 -26.69 -26.86 -9.87
CA GLY A 634 -27.97 -26.39 -9.33
C GLY A 634 -28.36 -26.98 -7.98
N PHE A 635 -27.41 -27.52 -7.22
CA PHE A 635 -27.67 -28.14 -5.91
C PHE A 635 -27.74 -27.10 -4.77
N SER A 636 -26.89 -26.08 -4.78
CA SER A 636 -26.89 -24.99 -3.80
C SER A 636 -26.19 -23.73 -4.37
N ASN A 637 -26.11 -22.65 -3.58
CA ASN A 637 -25.38 -21.44 -3.97
C ASN A 637 -23.86 -21.51 -3.73
N ASP A 638 -23.32 -22.67 -3.33
CA ASP A 638 -21.89 -22.82 -3.07
C ASP A 638 -21.10 -22.92 -4.39
N PRO A 639 -20.23 -21.95 -4.71
CA PRO A 639 -19.48 -21.95 -5.96
C PRO A 639 -18.24 -22.85 -5.90
N ARG A 640 -17.82 -23.32 -4.71
CA ARG A 640 -16.55 -24.02 -4.51
C ARG A 640 -16.58 -25.40 -5.20
N PRO A 641 -15.57 -25.80 -5.98
CA PRO A 641 -15.48 -27.16 -6.53
C PRO A 641 -15.14 -28.16 -5.41
N LEU A 642 -16.16 -28.73 -4.78
CA LEU A 642 -16.04 -29.61 -3.63
C LEU A 642 -15.70 -31.04 -4.05
N GLY A 643 -14.79 -31.68 -3.32
CA GLY A 643 -14.46 -33.11 -3.48
C GLY A 643 -14.95 -33.95 -2.30
N VAL A 644 -14.11 -34.11 -1.28
CA VAL A 644 -14.40 -34.88 -0.06
C VAL A 644 -14.30 -33.99 1.18
N MET A 645 -15.11 -34.26 2.21
CA MET A 645 -14.94 -33.66 3.53
C MET A 645 -14.16 -34.62 4.42
N LEU A 646 -12.94 -34.24 4.80
CA LEU A 646 -12.13 -35.00 5.76
C LEU A 646 -12.41 -34.51 7.19
N GLY A 647 -12.79 -35.43 8.07
CA GLY A 647 -13.06 -35.12 9.48
C GLY A 647 -11.87 -35.38 10.38
N ARG A 648 -11.27 -36.57 10.27
CA ARG A 648 -10.21 -37.01 11.18
C ARG A 648 -9.11 -37.78 10.46
N ILE A 649 -7.90 -37.65 11.01
CA ILE A 649 -6.74 -38.47 10.67
C ILE A 649 -6.34 -39.23 11.93
N VAL A 650 -6.27 -40.55 11.84
CA VAL A 650 -6.06 -41.44 12.99
C VAL A 650 -4.81 -42.29 12.74
N PRO A 651 -3.76 -42.19 13.57
CA PRO A 651 -2.65 -43.14 13.53
C PRO A 651 -3.10 -44.51 14.02
N LEU A 652 -2.70 -45.56 13.31
CA LEU A 652 -2.94 -46.95 13.67
C LEU A 652 -1.61 -47.70 13.80
N PRO A 653 -1.52 -48.69 14.70
CA PRO A 653 -0.32 -49.51 14.87
C PRO A 653 0.08 -50.25 13.58
#